data_AF-A0A0G0MTR0-F1
#
_entry.id   AF-A0A0G0MTR0-F1
#
_cell.length_a   1.000
_cell.length_b   1.000
_cell.length_c   1.000
_cell.angle_alpha   90.00
_cell.angle_beta   90.00
_cell.angle_gamma   90.00
#
_symmetry.space_group_name_H-M   'P 1'
#
loop_
_entity.id
_entity.type
_entity.pdbx_description
1 polymer ?
#
loop_
_entity_poly.entity_id
_entity_poly.type
_entity_poly.pdbx_seq_one_letter_code
_entity_poly.pdbx_strand_id
1 'polypeptide(L)'
;MGYIEHTMNFKKTFVLLIVAGILLQFANFMNINKAEAAYTLLKIISRAEWGADESWRVWNGNRTIPNIKKVDSEYVEKFSDELQVVRRINTNPAGQTLTWPIEYAKKITKFVIHHTDSKANLDNPKQKIREIYSYHALTRGWGDIGYNYIIDREGNIYEGRAGGESVIGAHAGTANTGSIGIAILGSYDNDEIPEKALLSLAALIREKSILYGIDPVGYSTFRGKNTPNILGHRDVAATTCPGKFIYSKLDVIRKLAAQKIDTVFETTFFKRQKDKGYDYDNLSDTYYVNIDPSKTRDLQIRLKNTGKVTWPVGTTLVVTDPKSFNDKIEFTSTALSFAAGAGDTATFTISMTSKNKPGVVMFEMAPFINNKVKLEKYIKIPVNIAPPVYTYAIVTAVLPQGIAQSGTKLNGTLELKNTGNVPWVNYGDNPVTLETASRTKSIGALLNAKVNPGEIGKFTFEVTTPNISGDYVETVVPVVKGIQGIQGEEISFTIPTYNRLFDHKVFGMSAPNSADAGGAASVWVKFKNVGGATWTKSGLNQIQVTESPSMFKMKSWTMEESKAAPGEVATIKFELIAPQTKGISSFRFKLKAGDAVLTRMPVSVRVRVYGNQVADDIKDDKGGNIRILLSKFNSEPVITANGNFNLVSAQKTLANFHENDEVTIKYVSGVYEISSKTASGILSKLTSTNPVRAESLNGAIFEIKNYENRPDWNTKLNDNLFRGTLEIAYYNGKLRLINELSLEDYIKGIGEVSNGDPSEKIKTIMILARTYAKFYIDVAKKFEGAPYNLDDNPNVSQKYLGYGFEKRSSNTVRAAVETQGIVVTYADKLVKTPYFSSSDGRTRSAKEIWGWTDTPYLQSVSDPYCKNSAQFGHGVGLSGCGATGMAVAGKTAEEIIKYFYQGVELKKMY
;
A
#
# COMPACT_ATOMS: atom_id res chain seq x y z
N MET A 1 -92.58 23.71 24.23
CA MET A 1 -91.48 24.52 24.81
C MET A 1 -90.38 23.71 25.49
N GLY A 2 -90.53 22.41 25.81
CA GLY A 2 -89.48 21.61 26.45
C GLY A 2 -88.46 20.89 25.53
N TYR A 3 -88.59 20.98 24.20
CA TYR A 3 -87.70 20.24 23.27
C TYR A 3 -86.57 21.09 22.67
N ILE A 4 -86.60 22.42 22.88
CA ILE A 4 -85.59 23.38 22.39
C ILE A 4 -84.50 23.64 23.46
N GLU A 5 -84.80 23.44 24.74
CA GLU A 5 -83.80 23.58 25.83
C GLU A 5 -82.84 22.39 25.92
N HIS A 6 -83.29 21.18 25.59
CA HIS A 6 -82.43 19.99 25.68
C HIS A 6 -81.39 19.90 24.55
N THR A 7 -81.70 20.43 23.36
CA THR A 7 -80.75 20.48 22.23
C THR A 7 -79.77 21.66 22.32
N MET A 8 -80.13 22.74 23.01
CA MET A 8 -79.19 23.84 23.29
C MET A 8 -78.17 23.51 24.39
N ASN A 9 -78.57 22.75 25.42
CA ASN A 9 -77.63 22.34 26.46
C ASN A 9 -76.61 21.30 25.98
N PHE A 10 -77.00 20.36 25.10
CA PHE A 10 -76.04 19.40 24.55
C PHE A 10 -75.00 20.06 23.62
N LYS A 11 -75.40 21.08 22.83
CA LYS A 11 -74.46 21.85 22.01
C LYS A 11 -73.56 22.76 22.85
N LYS A 12 -74.06 23.35 23.95
CA LYS A 12 -73.22 24.17 24.86
C LYS A 12 -72.22 23.31 25.64
N THR A 13 -72.58 22.12 26.10
CA THR A 13 -71.67 21.23 26.84
C THR A 13 -70.65 20.56 25.91
N PHE A 14 -71.01 20.24 24.67
CA PHE A 14 -70.07 19.67 23.69
C PHE A 14 -69.09 20.73 23.15
N VAL A 15 -69.55 21.97 22.95
CA VAL A 15 -68.66 23.10 22.61
C VAL A 15 -67.79 23.49 23.80
N LEU A 16 -68.27 23.44 25.06
CA LEU A 16 -67.42 23.67 26.24
C LEU A 16 -66.35 22.58 26.42
N LEU A 17 -66.64 21.32 26.10
CA LEU A 17 -65.66 20.23 26.19
C LEU A 17 -64.62 20.28 25.06
N ILE A 18 -65.01 20.72 23.86
CA ILE A 18 -64.06 20.96 22.76
C ILE A 18 -63.23 22.22 23.03
N VAL A 19 -63.82 23.30 23.56
CA VAL A 19 -63.09 24.53 23.92
C VAL A 19 -62.21 24.31 25.15
N ALA A 20 -62.62 23.50 26.13
CA ALA A 20 -61.78 23.10 27.26
C ALA A 20 -60.68 22.10 26.85
N GLY A 21 -60.93 21.21 25.89
CA GLY A 21 -59.91 20.34 25.30
C GLY A 21 -58.89 21.09 24.45
N ILE A 22 -59.33 22.10 23.69
CA ILE A 22 -58.47 22.99 22.91
C ILE A 22 -57.74 23.97 23.83
N LEU A 23 -58.35 24.46 24.93
CA LEU A 23 -57.68 25.28 25.93
C LEU A 23 -56.73 24.48 26.83
N LEU A 24 -56.97 23.18 27.09
CA LEU A 24 -55.97 22.31 27.74
C LEU A 24 -54.83 21.95 26.79
N GLN A 25 -55.09 21.80 25.48
CA GLN A 25 -54.03 21.63 24.48
C GLN A 25 -53.24 22.92 24.22
N PHE A 26 -53.89 24.10 24.25
CA PHE A 26 -53.24 25.41 24.19
C PHE A 26 -52.54 25.80 25.50
N ALA A 27 -53.04 25.39 26.66
CA ALA A 27 -52.37 25.59 27.94
C ALA A 27 -51.17 24.65 28.13
N ASN A 28 -51.22 23.43 27.58
CA ASN A 28 -50.03 22.57 27.45
C ASN A 28 -49.04 23.05 26.38
N PHE A 29 -49.49 23.82 25.39
CA PHE A 29 -48.60 24.50 24.42
C PHE A 29 -48.03 25.83 24.94
N MET A 30 -48.72 26.55 25.84
CA MET A 30 -48.26 27.84 26.38
C MET A 30 -47.53 27.75 27.73
N ASN A 31 -47.66 26.66 28.51
CA ASN A 31 -46.84 26.46 29.72
C ASN A 31 -45.40 25.97 29.43
N ILE A 32 -45.00 25.92 28.16
CA ILE A 32 -43.61 25.68 27.75
C ILE A 32 -42.80 27.00 27.75
N ASN A 33 -43.46 28.16 27.86
CA ASN A 33 -42.81 29.47 27.62
C ASN A 33 -42.27 30.23 28.85
N LYS A 34 -41.77 29.55 29.91
CA LYS A 34 -40.96 30.23 30.96
C LYS A 34 -39.76 29.43 31.51
N ALA A 35 -39.35 28.35 30.84
CA ALA A 35 -38.07 27.67 31.12
C ALA A 35 -37.10 27.69 29.94
N GLU A 36 -37.44 28.40 28.86
CA GLU A 36 -36.71 28.36 27.58
C GLU A 36 -35.80 29.59 27.36
N ALA A 37 -35.13 30.06 28.42
CA ALA A 37 -34.18 31.18 28.33
C ALA A 37 -32.94 30.95 29.20
N ALA A 38 -32.27 29.80 29.01
CA ALA A 38 -30.84 29.61 29.32
C ALA A 38 -30.27 28.30 28.74
N TYR A 39 -30.69 27.89 27.54
CA TYR A 39 -29.86 27.02 26.71
C TYR A 39 -29.04 27.94 25.82
N THR A 40 -27.73 28.08 26.06
CA THR A 40 -26.84 28.56 25.02
C THR A 40 -26.79 27.48 23.95
N LEU A 41 -27.71 27.57 22.99
CA LEU A 41 -27.70 26.77 21.77
C LEU A 41 -26.28 26.81 21.20
N LEU A 42 -25.74 25.65 20.81
CA LEU A 42 -24.47 25.61 20.09
C LEU A 42 -24.59 26.55 18.89
N LYS A 43 -23.72 27.55 18.84
CA LYS A 43 -23.75 28.53 17.76
C LYS A 43 -23.29 27.84 16.48
N ILE A 44 -24.24 27.50 15.63
CA ILE A 44 -23.99 27.00 14.28
C ILE A 44 -23.97 28.20 13.34
N ILE A 45 -22.82 28.43 12.70
CA ILE A 45 -22.66 29.47 11.68
C ILE A 45 -23.43 29.01 10.44
N SER A 46 -24.48 29.75 10.10
CA SER A 46 -25.38 29.42 9.00
C SER A 46 -24.70 29.54 7.64
N ARG A 47 -25.31 28.91 6.63
CA ARG A 47 -24.88 29.02 5.22
C ARG A 47 -24.72 30.45 4.73
N ALA A 48 -25.64 31.34 5.12
CA ALA A 48 -25.54 32.76 4.79
C ALA A 48 -24.32 33.42 5.44
N GLU A 49 -24.03 33.11 6.72
CA GLU A 49 -22.93 33.72 7.46
C GLU A 49 -21.53 33.29 7.00
N TRP A 50 -21.37 32.07 6.46
CA TRP A 50 -20.11 31.63 5.86
C TRP A 50 -20.00 31.92 4.36
N GLY A 51 -21.09 32.40 3.73
CA GLY A 51 -21.11 32.88 2.35
C GLY A 51 -21.32 31.76 1.32
N ALA A 52 -22.27 30.87 1.57
CA ALA A 52 -22.70 29.86 0.61
C ALA A 52 -23.37 30.51 -0.61
N ASP A 53 -22.88 30.21 -1.81
CA ASP A 53 -23.58 30.56 -3.05
C ASP A 53 -24.70 29.54 -3.33
N GLU A 54 -25.93 29.90 -2.95
CA GLU A 54 -27.11 29.05 -3.14
C GLU A 54 -27.51 28.87 -4.61
N SER A 55 -27.00 29.71 -5.53
CA SER A 55 -27.28 29.58 -6.96
C SER A 55 -26.72 28.29 -7.56
N TRP A 56 -25.65 27.75 -6.96
CA TRP A 56 -25.02 26.51 -7.43
C TRP A 56 -25.87 25.26 -7.16
N ARG A 57 -26.91 25.37 -6.33
CA ARG A 57 -27.84 24.26 -6.09
C ARG A 57 -28.86 24.10 -7.19
N VAL A 58 -29.11 25.13 -7.99
CA VAL A 58 -30.11 25.10 -9.07
C VAL A 58 -29.54 24.38 -10.29
N TRP A 59 -30.37 23.52 -10.88
CA TRP A 59 -30.04 22.79 -12.11
C TRP A 59 -29.98 23.75 -13.30
N ASN A 60 -28.87 23.72 -14.05
CA ASN A 60 -28.65 24.56 -15.23
C ASN A 60 -28.45 23.78 -16.54
N GLY A 61 -28.84 22.50 -16.57
CA GLY A 61 -28.78 21.65 -17.78
C GLY A 61 -27.45 20.94 -18.05
N ASN A 62 -26.36 21.29 -17.34
CA ASN A 62 -24.98 20.83 -17.66
C ASN A 62 -24.25 20.12 -16.51
N ARG A 63 -24.96 19.67 -15.47
CA ARG A 63 -24.34 19.03 -14.29
C ARG A 63 -24.76 17.57 -14.22
N THR A 64 -23.88 16.67 -13.79
CA THR A 64 -24.28 15.28 -13.55
C THR A 64 -24.86 15.17 -12.15
N ILE A 65 -26.05 14.56 -12.00
CA ILE A 65 -26.57 14.18 -10.68
C ILE A 65 -25.47 13.33 -10.01
N PRO A 66 -25.07 13.62 -8.75
CA PRO A 66 -24.07 12.84 -8.04
C PRO A 66 -24.37 11.36 -8.23
N ASN A 67 -23.39 10.62 -8.75
CA ASN A 67 -23.45 9.17 -8.84
C ASN A 67 -23.31 8.63 -7.40
N ILE A 68 -24.39 8.74 -6.61
CA ILE A 68 -24.61 7.87 -5.45
C ILE A 68 -24.55 6.49 -6.10
N LYS A 69 -23.42 5.78 -5.90
CA LYS A 69 -23.12 4.48 -6.54
C LYS A 69 -24.43 3.75 -6.81
N LYS A 70 -24.68 3.31 -8.06
CA LYS A 70 -25.76 2.34 -8.33
C LYS A 70 -25.57 1.18 -7.36
N VAL A 71 -26.30 1.25 -6.25
CA VAL A 71 -26.35 0.21 -5.25
C VAL A 71 -27.17 -0.88 -5.92
N ASP A 72 -26.63 -2.08 -5.97
CA ASP A 72 -27.35 -3.21 -6.55
C ASP A 72 -28.75 -3.30 -5.93
N SER A 73 -29.76 -3.60 -6.76
CA SER A 73 -31.16 -3.73 -6.37
C SER A 73 -31.30 -4.67 -5.17
N GLU A 74 -30.51 -5.74 -5.14
CA GLU A 74 -30.46 -6.71 -4.04
C GLU A 74 -30.01 -6.08 -2.71
N TYR A 75 -29.06 -5.13 -2.74
CA TYR A 75 -28.61 -4.43 -1.53
C TYR A 75 -29.65 -3.41 -1.04
N VAL A 76 -30.33 -2.71 -1.95
CA VAL A 76 -31.42 -1.79 -1.60
C VAL A 76 -32.58 -2.56 -0.97
N GLU A 77 -32.94 -3.71 -1.53
CA GLU A 77 -33.98 -4.59 -0.98
C GLU A 77 -33.62 -5.08 0.42
N LYS A 78 -32.40 -5.61 0.58
CA LYS A 78 -31.88 -6.14 1.85
C LYS A 78 -31.85 -5.12 3.00
N PHE A 79 -31.57 -3.86 2.71
CA PHE A 79 -31.45 -2.80 3.73
C PHE A 79 -32.51 -1.70 3.56
N SER A 80 -33.64 -2.04 2.94
CA SER A 80 -34.71 -1.11 2.59
C SER A 80 -35.21 -0.29 3.78
N ASP A 81 -35.31 -0.89 4.97
CA ASP A 81 -35.69 -0.20 6.21
C ASP A 81 -34.72 0.89 6.66
N GLU A 82 -33.41 0.68 6.47
CA GLU A 82 -32.39 1.65 6.84
C GLU A 82 -32.16 2.73 5.77
N LEU A 83 -32.61 2.48 4.53
CA LEU A 83 -32.45 3.35 3.36
C LEU A 83 -33.70 4.20 3.05
N GLN A 84 -34.72 4.18 3.92
CA GLN A 84 -35.98 4.89 3.68
C GLN A 84 -35.81 6.41 3.66
N VAL A 85 -36.21 7.03 2.55
CA VAL A 85 -36.37 8.48 2.39
C VAL A 85 -37.84 8.84 2.63
N VAL A 86 -38.12 9.62 3.67
CA VAL A 86 -39.51 9.97 4.06
C VAL A 86 -40.00 11.26 3.41
N ARG A 87 -39.08 12.10 2.93
CA ARG A 87 -39.40 13.36 2.27
C ARG A 87 -38.32 13.70 1.27
N ARG A 88 -38.73 14.11 0.07
CA ARG A 88 -37.85 14.59 -1.01
C ARG A 88 -38.38 15.92 -1.53
N ILE A 89 -37.50 16.91 -1.66
CA ILE A 89 -37.79 18.23 -2.24
C ILE A 89 -36.93 18.39 -3.49
N ASN A 90 -37.59 18.53 -4.65
CA ASN A 90 -36.92 18.62 -5.94
C ASN A 90 -36.71 20.06 -6.43
N THR A 91 -37.40 21.04 -5.83
CA THR A 91 -37.37 22.44 -6.27
C THR A 91 -37.05 23.38 -5.11
N ASN A 92 -36.41 24.51 -5.39
CA ASN A 92 -36.25 25.59 -4.42
C ASN A 92 -37.59 26.36 -4.22
N PRO A 93 -37.68 27.32 -3.28
CA PRO A 93 -38.88 28.13 -3.08
C PRO A 93 -39.34 28.95 -4.30
N ALA A 94 -38.43 29.21 -5.26
CA ALA A 94 -38.74 29.89 -6.52
C ALA A 94 -39.22 28.93 -7.63
N GLY A 95 -39.44 27.64 -7.30
CA GLY A 95 -39.91 26.63 -8.26
C GLY A 95 -38.82 26.07 -9.18
N GLN A 96 -37.56 26.44 -9.00
CA GLN A 96 -36.46 25.99 -9.84
C GLN A 96 -35.96 24.62 -9.38
N THR A 97 -35.73 23.69 -10.32
CA THR A 97 -35.22 22.34 -10.04
C THR A 97 -33.84 22.40 -9.39
N LEU A 98 -33.67 21.63 -8.31
CA LEU A 98 -32.39 21.44 -7.63
C LEU A 98 -31.55 20.38 -8.35
N THR A 99 -30.25 20.66 -8.53
CA THR A 99 -29.27 19.69 -9.07
C THR A 99 -29.21 18.42 -8.23
N TRP A 100 -29.29 18.58 -6.90
CA TRP A 100 -29.36 17.47 -5.95
C TRP A 100 -30.53 17.70 -4.98
N PRO A 101 -31.61 16.89 -5.08
CA PRO A 101 -32.79 17.00 -4.23
C PRO A 101 -32.43 16.97 -2.74
N ILE A 102 -33.20 17.69 -1.92
CA ILE A 102 -33.10 17.60 -0.46
C ILE A 102 -33.91 16.39 -0.03
N GLU A 103 -33.26 15.44 0.64
CA GLU A 103 -33.86 14.20 1.08
C GLU A 103 -33.67 14.01 2.57
N TYR A 104 -34.69 13.47 3.24
CA TYR A 104 -34.70 13.23 4.68
C TYR A 104 -34.80 11.74 4.96
N ALA A 105 -33.86 11.23 5.76
CA ALA A 105 -33.90 9.84 6.20
C ALA A 105 -35.02 9.64 7.23
N LYS A 106 -35.64 8.45 7.24
CA LYS A 106 -36.64 8.10 8.26
C LYS A 106 -36.08 8.15 9.68
N LYS A 107 -34.84 7.71 9.86
CA LYS A 107 -34.18 7.62 11.16
C LYS A 107 -32.70 7.91 11.01
N ILE A 108 -32.18 8.78 11.87
CA ILE A 108 -30.74 8.96 12.08
C ILE A 108 -30.29 8.04 13.21
N THR A 109 -29.25 7.25 12.98
CA THR A 109 -28.71 6.31 13.97
C THR A 109 -27.21 6.42 14.18
N LYS A 110 -26.49 7.07 13.25
CA LYS A 110 -25.02 7.12 13.24
C LYS A 110 -24.48 8.53 13.02
N PHE A 111 -23.26 8.75 13.53
CA PHE A 111 -22.39 9.86 13.14
C PHE A 111 -21.18 9.31 12.40
N VAL A 112 -20.82 9.92 11.27
CA VAL A 112 -19.60 9.57 10.52
C VAL A 112 -18.65 10.76 10.55
N ILE A 113 -17.49 10.56 11.17
CA ILE A 113 -16.48 11.59 11.38
C ILE A 113 -15.50 11.57 10.21
N HIS A 114 -15.26 12.76 9.66
CA HIS A 114 -14.38 13.01 8.53
C HIS A 114 -13.32 14.04 8.88
N HIS A 115 -12.21 14.00 8.14
CA HIS A 115 -11.40 15.20 7.92
C HIS A 115 -11.61 15.71 6.50
N THR A 116 -11.21 16.94 6.20
CA THR A 116 -11.30 17.47 4.83
C THR A 116 -10.03 17.22 3.99
N ASP A 117 -9.01 16.60 4.59
CA ASP A 117 -7.66 16.41 4.03
C ASP A 117 -7.06 17.70 3.43
N SER A 118 -7.40 18.83 4.05
CA SER A 118 -7.00 20.16 3.59
C SER A 118 -5.70 20.58 4.28
N LYS A 119 -4.71 21.03 3.50
CA LYS A 119 -3.38 21.44 4.02
C LYS A 119 -3.12 22.95 3.98
N ALA A 120 -3.95 23.73 3.27
CA ALA A 120 -3.78 25.16 3.08
C ALA A 120 -5.04 25.94 3.46
N ASN A 121 -4.87 27.23 3.77
CA ASN A 121 -5.93 28.20 4.10
C ASN A 121 -6.78 27.83 5.33
N LEU A 122 -6.23 27.09 6.29
CA LEU A 122 -6.95 26.68 7.49
C LEU A 122 -7.21 27.85 8.46
N ASP A 123 -6.43 28.94 8.35
CA ASP A 123 -6.59 30.15 9.16
C ASP A 123 -7.75 31.05 8.68
N ASN A 124 -8.29 30.79 7.49
CA ASN A 124 -9.51 31.43 6.98
C ASN A 124 -10.60 30.37 6.73
N PRO A 125 -11.26 29.87 7.79
CA PRO A 125 -12.16 28.72 7.71
C PRO A 125 -13.35 28.94 6.78
N LYS A 126 -13.94 30.16 6.77
CA LYS A 126 -15.05 30.49 5.87
C LYS A 126 -14.63 30.41 4.39
N GLN A 127 -13.45 30.92 4.05
CA GLN A 127 -12.91 30.79 2.69
C GLN A 127 -12.68 29.32 2.35
N LYS A 128 -12.09 28.55 3.26
CA LYS A 128 -11.81 27.13 3.02
C LYS A 128 -13.08 26.32 2.80
N ILE A 129 -14.14 26.61 3.55
CA ILE A 129 -15.45 25.97 3.37
C ILE A 129 -16.05 26.32 2.01
N ARG A 130 -15.92 27.58 1.54
CA ARG A 130 -16.35 27.97 0.19
C ARG A 130 -15.56 27.25 -0.91
N GLU A 131 -14.25 27.01 -0.73
CA GLU A 131 -13.44 26.20 -1.66
C GLU A 131 -13.95 24.75 -1.73
N ILE A 132 -14.22 24.12 -0.57
CA ILE A 132 -14.77 22.76 -0.50
C ILE A 132 -16.16 22.71 -1.13
N TYR A 133 -17.00 23.71 -0.85
CA TYR A 133 -18.33 23.84 -1.43
C TYR A 133 -18.26 23.97 -2.95
N SER A 134 -17.37 24.80 -3.49
CA SER A 134 -17.13 24.96 -4.93
C SER A 134 -16.67 23.65 -5.57
N TYR A 135 -15.72 22.94 -4.97
CA TYR A 135 -15.27 21.64 -5.48
C TYR A 135 -16.41 20.61 -5.50
N HIS A 136 -17.22 20.50 -4.46
CA HIS A 136 -18.35 19.58 -4.42
C HIS A 136 -19.47 19.98 -5.40
N ALA A 137 -19.89 21.25 -5.36
CA ALA A 137 -21.02 21.72 -6.14
C ALA A 137 -20.71 21.82 -7.63
N LEU A 138 -19.53 22.35 -7.99
CA LEU A 138 -19.15 22.65 -9.38
C LEU A 138 -18.26 21.56 -9.98
N THR A 139 -17.13 21.22 -9.35
CA THR A 139 -16.16 20.26 -9.93
C THR A 139 -16.69 18.83 -9.92
N ARG A 140 -17.33 18.41 -8.83
CA ARG A 140 -17.99 17.09 -8.75
C ARG A 140 -19.42 17.08 -9.27
N GLY A 141 -19.97 18.25 -9.59
CA GLY A 141 -21.31 18.42 -10.13
C GLY A 141 -22.46 18.16 -9.14
N TRP A 142 -22.18 18.02 -7.83
CA TRP A 142 -23.20 17.64 -6.85
C TRP A 142 -24.25 18.73 -6.62
N GLY A 143 -23.95 19.97 -6.98
CA GLY A 143 -24.77 21.13 -6.67
C GLY A 143 -24.80 21.51 -5.19
N ASP A 144 -24.21 20.73 -4.27
CA ASP A 144 -24.09 21.14 -2.87
C ASP A 144 -22.91 20.47 -2.14
N ILE A 145 -22.62 20.94 -0.92
CA ILE A 145 -21.62 20.33 -0.03
C ILE A 145 -22.13 19.00 0.55
N GLY A 146 -21.27 17.98 0.57
CA GLY A 146 -21.65 16.63 0.98
C GLY A 146 -21.73 16.37 2.50
N TYR A 147 -21.14 17.23 3.33
CA TYR A 147 -21.14 17.07 4.80
C TYR A 147 -22.32 17.82 5.44
N ASN A 148 -22.88 17.31 6.53
CA ASN A 148 -23.94 17.98 7.29
C ASN A 148 -23.39 19.14 8.13
N TYR A 149 -22.24 18.95 8.75
CA TYR A 149 -21.55 19.96 9.56
C TYR A 149 -20.06 19.97 9.29
N ILE A 150 -19.44 21.13 9.45
CA ILE A 150 -18.00 21.30 9.33
C ILE A 150 -17.49 22.03 10.57
N ILE A 151 -16.34 21.62 11.11
CA ILE A 151 -15.74 22.19 12.31
C ILE A 151 -14.34 22.67 11.97
N ASP A 152 -14.04 23.93 12.29
CA ASP A 152 -12.69 24.48 12.13
C ASP A 152 -11.77 24.18 13.33
N ARG A 153 -10.49 24.56 13.20
CA ARG A 153 -9.47 24.31 14.24
C ARG A 153 -9.75 25.03 15.56
N GLU A 154 -10.49 26.14 15.51
CA GLU A 154 -10.90 26.91 16.69
C GLU A 154 -12.20 26.40 17.31
N GLY A 155 -12.81 25.36 16.72
CA GLY A 155 -14.04 24.75 17.20
C GLY A 155 -15.32 25.46 16.77
N ASN A 156 -15.27 26.39 15.81
CA ASN A 156 -16.51 26.94 15.26
C ASN A 156 -17.20 25.87 14.40
N ILE A 157 -18.53 25.78 14.52
CA ILE A 157 -19.36 24.79 13.82
C ILE A 157 -20.11 25.52 12.70
N TYR A 158 -20.02 24.99 11.49
CA TYR A 158 -20.65 25.54 10.30
C TYR A 158 -21.71 24.58 9.77
N GLU A 159 -22.86 25.15 9.38
CA GLU A 159 -23.89 24.43 8.66
C GLU A 159 -23.37 23.99 7.29
N GLY A 160 -23.42 22.69 7.00
CA GLY A 160 -23.04 22.11 5.72
C GLY A 160 -24.24 22.00 4.78
N ARG A 161 -24.59 20.78 4.38
CA ARG A 161 -25.65 20.40 3.43
C ARG A 161 -26.96 21.16 3.70
N ALA A 162 -27.53 21.78 2.66
CA ALA A 162 -28.77 22.51 2.81
C ALA A 162 -29.97 21.58 3.02
N GLY A 163 -30.87 21.96 3.93
CA GLY A 163 -32.06 21.17 4.29
C GLY A 163 -32.27 21.05 5.79
N GLY A 164 -31.28 21.45 6.60
CA GLY A 164 -31.34 21.44 8.06
C GLY A 164 -31.17 20.05 8.65
N GLU A 165 -31.83 19.81 9.77
CA GLU A 165 -31.78 18.55 10.51
C GLU A 165 -32.22 17.34 9.66
N SER A 166 -31.59 16.19 9.90
CA SER A 166 -31.89 14.91 9.23
C SER A 166 -31.72 14.85 7.71
N VAL A 167 -31.15 15.88 7.08
CA VAL A 167 -30.87 15.87 5.64
C VAL A 167 -29.80 14.83 5.29
N ILE A 168 -30.02 14.08 4.22
CA ILE A 168 -29.07 13.10 3.70
C ILE A 168 -27.94 13.83 2.95
N GLY A 169 -26.71 13.59 3.39
CA GLY A 169 -25.48 14.09 2.77
C GLY A 169 -24.93 13.18 1.66
N ALA A 170 -23.71 13.47 1.22
CA ALA A 170 -22.96 12.73 0.21
C ALA A 170 -21.54 12.36 0.69
N HIS A 171 -21.39 12.17 1.99
CA HIS A 171 -20.08 12.05 2.66
C HIS A 171 -19.52 10.63 2.74
N ALA A 172 -20.35 9.58 2.65
CA ALA A 172 -19.95 8.19 2.88
C ALA A 172 -20.75 7.15 2.07
N GLY A 173 -21.19 7.48 0.85
CA GLY A 173 -21.83 6.53 -0.07
C GLY A 173 -23.08 5.84 0.51
N THR A 174 -23.08 4.52 0.62
CA THR A 174 -24.21 3.74 1.15
C THR A 174 -24.54 4.04 2.61
N ALA A 175 -23.60 4.65 3.35
CA ALA A 175 -23.78 5.08 4.73
C ALA A 175 -24.41 6.48 4.86
N ASN A 176 -24.64 7.22 3.77
CA ASN A 176 -25.25 8.56 3.83
C ASN A 176 -26.63 8.54 4.50
N THR A 177 -27.49 7.60 4.10
CA THR A 177 -28.85 7.51 4.64
C THR A 177 -28.83 6.97 6.05
N GLY A 178 -29.40 7.72 6.99
CA GLY A 178 -29.44 7.36 8.40
C GLY A 178 -28.19 7.72 9.21
N SER A 179 -27.30 8.54 8.65
CA SER A 179 -26.16 9.09 9.39
C SER A 179 -25.97 10.59 9.17
N ILE A 180 -25.25 11.23 10.10
CA ILE A 180 -24.81 12.63 10.00
C ILE A 180 -23.30 12.66 9.76
N GLY A 181 -22.88 13.29 8.66
CA GLY A 181 -21.48 13.48 8.33
C GLY A 181 -20.92 14.78 8.91
N ILE A 182 -19.92 14.68 9.78
CA ILE A 182 -19.25 15.82 10.41
C ILE A 182 -17.79 15.84 9.96
N ALA A 183 -17.36 16.92 9.29
CA ALA A 183 -16.00 17.05 8.77
C ALA A 183 -15.18 18.07 9.57
N ILE A 184 -13.95 17.70 9.93
CA ILE A 184 -13.03 18.58 10.65
C ILE A 184 -12.05 19.14 9.62
N LEU A 185 -11.93 20.47 9.53
CA LEU A 185 -11.00 21.13 8.61
C LEU A 185 -9.55 20.73 8.94
N GLY A 186 -8.83 20.18 7.97
CA GLY A 186 -7.43 19.78 8.12
C GLY A 186 -7.12 18.38 7.58
N SER A 187 -5.85 17.98 7.68
CA SER A 187 -5.37 16.62 7.44
C SER A 187 -4.80 16.07 8.75
N TYR A 188 -5.26 14.90 9.17
CA TYR A 188 -4.98 14.31 10.49
C TYR A 188 -4.34 12.92 10.38
N ASP A 189 -3.64 12.71 9.28
CA ASP A 189 -2.74 11.56 9.12
C ASP A 189 -1.40 11.79 9.82
N ASN A 190 -0.96 13.04 9.99
CA ASN A 190 0.30 13.38 10.63
C ASN A 190 0.19 14.41 11.77
N ASP A 191 -0.95 15.09 11.91
CA ASP A 191 -1.20 16.10 12.94
C ASP A 191 -2.30 15.67 13.91
N GLU A 192 -2.20 16.09 15.18
CA GLU A 192 -3.28 15.90 16.16
C GLU A 192 -4.47 16.83 15.91
N ILE A 193 -5.66 16.39 16.30
CA ILE A 193 -6.86 17.23 16.31
C ILE A 193 -6.73 18.33 17.38
N PRO A 194 -6.94 19.63 17.04
CA PRO A 194 -6.97 20.69 18.03
C PRO A 194 -8.04 20.43 19.11
N GLU A 195 -7.69 20.71 20.36
CA GLU A 195 -8.58 20.45 21.50
C GLU A 195 -9.94 21.15 21.36
N LYS A 196 -9.96 22.41 20.94
CA LYS A 196 -11.21 23.16 20.71
C LYS A 196 -12.11 22.47 19.68
N ALA A 197 -11.53 22.00 18.57
CA ALA A 197 -12.25 21.26 17.53
C ALA A 197 -12.80 19.92 18.06
N LEU A 198 -12.02 19.19 18.87
CA LEU A 198 -12.43 17.94 19.51
C LEU A 198 -13.62 18.16 20.46
N LEU A 199 -13.58 19.22 21.28
CA LEU A 199 -14.64 19.55 22.22
C LEU A 199 -15.92 19.99 21.51
N SER A 200 -15.83 20.85 20.49
CA SER A 200 -16.98 21.24 19.68
C SER A 200 -17.59 20.05 18.93
N LEU A 201 -16.75 19.12 18.44
CA LEU A 201 -17.23 17.88 17.83
C LEU A 201 -18.04 17.04 18.83
N ALA A 202 -17.52 16.83 20.04
CA ALA A 202 -18.22 16.08 21.07
C ALA A 202 -19.53 16.76 21.50
N ALA A 203 -19.52 18.09 21.65
CA ALA A 203 -20.69 18.88 22.00
C ALA A 203 -21.78 18.79 20.93
N LEU A 204 -21.40 18.93 19.65
CA LEU A 204 -22.33 18.77 18.52
C LEU A 204 -22.93 17.37 18.48
N ILE A 205 -22.09 16.33 18.59
CA ILE A 205 -22.56 14.94 18.60
C ILE A 205 -23.53 14.72 19.76
N ARG A 206 -23.25 15.27 20.95
CA ARG A 206 -24.14 15.17 22.10
C ARG A 206 -25.51 15.80 21.83
N GLU A 207 -25.54 17.05 21.35
CA GLU A 207 -26.80 17.74 21.05
C GLU A 207 -27.65 16.92 20.07
N LYS A 208 -27.03 16.44 18.98
CA LYS A 208 -27.73 15.61 18.01
C LYS A 208 -28.09 14.23 18.55
N SER A 209 -27.27 13.66 19.43
CA SER A 209 -27.57 12.38 20.10
C SER A 209 -28.80 12.49 20.99
N ILE A 210 -28.98 13.60 21.70
CA ILE A 210 -30.19 13.89 22.47
C ILE A 210 -31.40 14.04 21.53
N LEU A 211 -31.25 14.82 20.45
CA LEU A 211 -32.31 15.05 19.46
C LEU A 211 -32.80 13.74 18.81
N TYR A 212 -31.89 12.82 18.50
CA TYR A 212 -32.20 11.58 17.78
C TYR A 212 -32.29 10.33 18.67
N GLY A 213 -32.10 10.47 19.99
CA GLY A 213 -32.14 9.35 20.94
C GLY A 213 -31.01 8.32 20.72
N ILE A 214 -29.82 8.79 20.35
CA ILE A 214 -28.63 7.96 20.09
C ILE A 214 -27.77 7.92 21.35
N ASP A 215 -27.33 6.73 21.78
CA ASP A 215 -26.32 6.61 22.83
C ASP A 215 -24.91 6.78 22.23
N PRO A 216 -24.13 7.82 22.58
CA PRO A 216 -22.80 8.05 22.03
C PRO A 216 -21.79 6.93 22.29
N VAL A 217 -21.90 6.20 23.41
CA VAL A 217 -21.05 5.04 23.73
C VAL A 217 -21.66 3.71 23.29
N GLY A 218 -22.89 3.75 22.78
CA GLY A 218 -23.65 2.59 22.38
C GLY A 218 -23.28 2.03 21.00
N TYR A 219 -23.82 0.85 20.74
CA TYR A 219 -23.72 0.14 19.47
C TYR A 219 -25.13 -0.06 18.90
N SER A 220 -25.23 -0.07 17.57
CA SER A 220 -26.47 -0.45 16.89
C SER A 220 -26.17 -1.03 15.51
N THR A 221 -27.11 -1.83 15.01
CA THR A 221 -27.00 -2.42 13.68
C THR A 221 -27.08 -1.35 12.61
N PHE A 222 -26.15 -1.39 11.66
CA PHE A 222 -26.10 -0.51 10.51
C PHE A 222 -25.49 -1.24 9.32
N ARG A 223 -26.26 -1.35 8.24
CA ARG A 223 -25.93 -2.13 7.02
C ARG A 223 -25.53 -3.58 7.34
N GLY A 224 -26.31 -4.21 8.23
CA GLY A 224 -26.13 -5.60 8.64
C GLY A 224 -24.93 -5.86 9.57
N LYS A 225 -24.26 -4.82 10.06
CA LYS A 225 -23.16 -4.93 11.03
C LYS A 225 -23.51 -4.23 12.34
N ASN A 226 -23.19 -4.84 13.47
CA ASN A 226 -23.27 -4.16 14.76
C ASN A 226 -22.03 -3.26 14.91
N THR A 227 -22.22 -1.95 14.87
CA THR A 227 -21.13 -0.96 14.89
C THR A 227 -21.37 0.10 15.96
N PRO A 228 -20.32 0.80 16.43
CA PRO A 228 -20.49 1.96 17.30
C PRO A 228 -21.43 3.01 16.68
N ASN A 229 -22.08 3.82 17.51
CA ASN A 229 -22.95 4.89 17.01
C ASN A 229 -22.17 6.09 16.44
N ILE A 230 -20.88 6.22 16.80
CA ILE A 230 -19.96 7.22 16.26
C ILE A 230 -18.82 6.49 15.54
N LEU A 231 -18.70 6.71 14.24
CA LEU A 231 -17.82 5.99 13.32
C LEU A 231 -16.82 6.94 12.67
N GLY A 232 -15.63 6.45 12.30
CA GLY A 232 -14.79 7.12 11.32
C GLY A 232 -15.24 6.78 9.89
N HIS A 233 -14.96 7.63 8.92
CA HIS A 233 -15.28 7.35 7.51
C HIS A 233 -14.72 5.99 7.03
N ARG A 234 -13.50 5.63 7.45
CA ARG A 234 -12.89 4.33 7.15
C ARG A 234 -13.65 3.10 7.66
N ASP A 235 -14.55 3.25 8.63
CA ASP A 235 -15.37 2.14 9.13
C ASP A 235 -16.49 1.76 8.13
N VAL A 236 -16.81 2.65 7.19
CA VAL A 236 -17.90 2.49 6.22
C VAL A 236 -17.45 2.62 4.75
N ALA A 237 -16.19 2.97 4.49
CA ALA A 237 -15.61 3.09 3.16
C ALA A 237 -14.10 2.75 3.14
N ALA A 238 -13.58 2.34 1.98
CA ALA A 238 -12.14 2.12 1.79
C ALA A 238 -11.40 3.47 1.64
N THR A 239 -10.96 4.04 2.76
CA THR A 239 -10.31 5.36 2.83
C THR A 239 -9.42 5.48 4.08
N THR A 240 -8.48 6.42 4.07
CA THR A 240 -7.70 6.82 5.27
C THR A 240 -8.44 7.85 6.13
N CYS A 241 -9.51 8.47 5.65
CA CYS A 241 -10.33 9.43 6.41
C CYS A 241 -10.94 8.75 7.67
N PRO A 242 -10.94 9.36 8.87
CA PRO A 242 -10.63 10.77 9.21
C PRO A 242 -9.16 11.06 9.55
N GLY A 243 -8.24 10.20 9.12
CA GLY A 243 -6.82 10.26 9.48
C GLY A 243 -6.51 9.51 10.78
N LYS A 244 -5.26 9.07 10.94
CA LYS A 244 -4.85 8.20 12.06
C LYS A 244 -5.06 8.84 13.44
N PHE A 245 -4.90 10.17 13.55
CA PHE A 245 -5.00 10.88 14.83
C PHE A 245 -6.44 11.14 15.28
N ILE A 246 -7.37 11.44 14.37
CA ILE A 246 -8.80 11.50 14.75
C ILE A 246 -9.32 10.10 15.05
N TYR A 247 -8.94 9.12 14.23
CA TYR A 247 -9.42 7.75 14.40
C TYR A 247 -9.03 7.15 15.76
N SER A 248 -7.81 7.43 16.24
CA SER A 248 -7.36 7.00 17.57
C SER A 248 -8.10 7.68 18.74
N LYS A 249 -8.85 8.77 18.48
CA LYS A 249 -9.64 9.51 19.48
C LYS A 249 -11.13 9.18 19.47
N LEU A 250 -11.61 8.27 18.61
CA LEU A 250 -13.06 7.97 18.52
C LEU A 250 -13.66 7.54 19.88
N ASP A 251 -12.94 6.77 20.70
CA ASP A 251 -13.41 6.40 22.04
C ASP A 251 -13.46 7.59 23.01
N VAL A 252 -12.50 8.52 22.90
CA VAL A 252 -12.51 9.77 23.67
C VAL A 252 -13.72 10.60 23.26
N ILE A 253 -13.97 10.74 21.95
CA ILE A 253 -15.12 11.48 21.40
C ILE A 253 -16.43 10.87 21.89
N ARG A 254 -16.58 9.54 21.84
CA ARG A 254 -17.77 8.83 22.34
C ARG A 254 -18.02 9.13 23.82
N LYS A 255 -16.96 9.05 24.64
CA LYS A 255 -17.05 9.33 26.08
C LYS A 255 -17.36 10.78 26.38
N LEU A 256 -16.73 11.72 25.70
CA LEU A 256 -17.00 13.16 25.83
C LEU A 256 -18.45 13.49 25.42
N ALA A 257 -18.92 12.94 24.30
CA ALA A 257 -20.30 13.14 23.84
C ALA A 257 -21.34 12.51 24.77
N ALA A 258 -21.00 11.40 25.45
CA ALA A 258 -21.84 10.78 26.46
C ALA A 258 -21.85 11.53 27.80
N GLN A 259 -20.92 12.48 28.02
CA GLN A 259 -20.98 13.29 29.23
C GLN A 259 -22.27 14.11 29.20
N LYS A 260 -23.02 14.07 30.30
CA LYS A 260 -24.05 15.07 30.53
C LYS A 260 -23.30 16.38 30.76
N ILE A 261 -23.21 17.22 29.74
CA ILE A 261 -22.85 18.62 29.97
C ILE A 261 -23.96 19.17 30.87
N ASP A 262 -23.62 19.43 32.13
CA ASP A 262 -24.30 20.43 32.94
C ASP A 262 -23.99 21.78 32.28
N THR A 263 -24.66 22.06 31.15
CA THR A 263 -24.58 23.37 30.47
C THR A 263 -25.49 24.33 31.18
N VAL A 264 -25.05 24.68 32.37
CA VAL A 264 -25.29 25.93 33.08
C VAL A 264 -24.05 25.99 33.97
N PHE A 265 -23.11 26.93 33.82
CA PHE A 265 -23.34 28.33 34.18
C PHE A 265 -24.64 28.53 34.97
N GLU A 266 -24.78 27.78 36.08
CA GLU A 266 -25.86 27.73 37.09
C GLU A 266 -27.33 27.47 36.64
N THR A 267 -27.87 26.27 37.00
CA THR A 267 -29.09 26.03 37.80
C THR A 267 -29.93 24.77 37.43
N THR A 268 -29.94 23.82 38.39
CA THR A 268 -31.04 22.91 38.83
C THR A 268 -31.67 21.87 37.88
N PHE A 269 -31.45 20.57 38.13
CA PHE A 269 -32.38 19.63 38.83
C PHE A 269 -31.93 18.15 38.69
N PHE A 270 -31.26 17.60 39.71
CA PHE A 270 -31.60 16.26 40.23
C PHE A 270 -32.00 16.44 41.69
N LYS A 271 -33.19 15.98 42.07
CA LYS A 271 -33.47 15.70 43.49
C LYS A 271 -32.68 14.44 43.85
N ARG A 272 -31.54 14.61 44.51
CA ARG A 272 -30.96 13.67 45.48
C ARG A 272 -30.56 14.50 46.71
N GLN A 273 -30.41 13.88 47.87
CA GLN A 273 -30.37 14.61 49.15
C GLN A 273 -29.21 15.62 49.23
N LYS A 274 -29.59 16.91 49.31
CA LYS A 274 -28.74 18.09 49.45
C LYS A 274 -28.04 18.16 50.79
N ASP A 275 -26.72 17.96 50.80
CA ASP A 275 -25.86 18.68 51.73
C ASP A 275 -25.09 19.76 50.97
N LYS A 276 -25.78 20.89 50.74
CA LYS A 276 -25.17 22.10 50.16
C LYS A 276 -23.99 22.63 50.99
N GLY A 277 -23.72 22.08 52.17
CA GLY A 277 -22.52 22.38 52.95
C GLY A 277 -21.23 22.13 52.18
N TYR A 278 -21.20 21.17 51.25
CA TYR A 278 -19.95 20.70 50.63
C TYR A 278 -19.84 21.00 49.11
N ASP A 279 -20.69 21.88 48.57
CA ASP A 279 -20.74 22.16 47.12
C ASP A 279 -19.46 22.85 46.58
N TYR A 280 -19.22 22.70 45.28
CA TYR A 280 -18.08 23.32 44.60
C TYR A 280 -18.35 23.61 43.12
N ASP A 281 -17.60 24.59 42.58
CA ASP A 281 -17.49 24.84 41.16
C ASP A 281 -16.12 24.37 40.64
N ASN A 282 -16.12 23.66 39.51
CA ASN A 282 -14.89 23.27 38.84
C ASN A 282 -14.36 24.41 37.97
N LEU A 283 -13.19 24.95 38.34
CA LEU A 283 -12.49 26.02 37.63
C LEU A 283 -11.31 25.49 36.78
N SER A 284 -11.24 24.18 36.55
CA SER A 284 -10.20 23.58 35.71
C SER A 284 -10.52 23.65 34.24
N ASP A 285 -9.48 23.99 33.46
CA ASP A 285 -9.54 24.05 31.99
C ASP A 285 -9.16 22.69 31.34
N THR A 286 -9.14 21.59 32.11
CA THR A 286 -8.76 20.27 31.61
C THR A 286 -9.99 19.38 31.40
N TYR A 287 -10.28 19.10 30.14
CA TYR A 287 -11.43 18.31 29.73
C TYR A 287 -11.10 16.86 29.37
N TYR A 288 -9.83 16.58 29.03
CA TYR A 288 -9.30 15.23 28.82
C TYR A 288 -7.76 15.23 28.99
N VAL A 289 -7.18 14.05 29.18
CA VAL A 289 -5.74 13.87 29.38
C VAL A 289 -5.20 12.82 28.42
N ASN A 290 -4.11 13.13 27.72
CA ASN A 290 -3.33 12.13 26.98
C ASN A 290 -2.07 11.75 27.77
N ILE A 291 -1.77 10.46 27.81
CA ILE A 291 -0.54 9.97 28.44
C ILE A 291 0.08 8.86 27.57
N ASP A 292 1.38 8.97 27.28
CA ASP A 292 2.11 7.88 26.63
C ASP A 292 2.33 6.73 27.62
N PRO A 293 2.53 5.48 27.17
CA PRO A 293 2.82 4.35 28.05
C PRO A 293 4.04 4.57 28.94
N SER A 294 3.96 4.12 30.21
CA SER A 294 5.05 4.23 31.18
C SER A 294 5.53 5.67 31.45
N LYS A 295 4.64 6.66 31.29
CA LYS A 295 4.90 8.07 31.59
C LYS A 295 4.06 8.55 32.76
N THR A 296 4.56 9.58 33.43
CA THR A 296 3.83 10.30 34.47
C THR A 296 3.37 11.65 33.94
N ARG A 297 2.14 12.05 34.27
CA ARG A 297 1.57 13.35 33.95
C ARG A 297 0.85 13.92 35.16
N ASP A 298 1.17 15.16 35.48
CA ASP A 298 0.54 15.92 36.55
C ASP A 298 -0.64 16.74 36.02
N LEU A 299 -1.73 16.75 36.79
CA LEU A 299 -2.96 17.46 36.48
C LEU A 299 -3.33 18.38 37.64
N GLN A 300 -3.47 19.67 37.36
CA GLN A 300 -3.96 20.64 38.34
C GLN A 300 -5.48 20.78 38.27
N ILE A 301 -6.15 20.40 39.35
CA ILE A 301 -7.59 20.55 39.53
C ILE A 301 -7.86 21.74 40.47
N ARG A 302 -8.55 22.76 39.99
CA ARG A 302 -8.91 23.97 40.76
C ARG A 302 -10.40 23.96 41.04
N LEU A 303 -10.79 23.95 42.31
CA LEU A 303 -12.18 23.94 42.72
C LEU A 303 -12.46 25.14 43.61
N LYS A 304 -13.53 25.88 43.32
CA LYS A 304 -14.04 26.92 44.20
C LYS A 304 -15.05 26.31 45.15
N ASN A 305 -14.83 26.44 46.46
CA ASN A 305 -15.79 26.00 47.46
C ASN A 305 -17.01 26.92 47.41
N THR A 306 -18.17 26.41 47.00
CA THR A 306 -19.44 27.15 47.00
C THR A 306 -20.37 26.70 48.13
N GLY A 307 -19.93 25.69 48.89
CA GLY A 307 -20.60 25.19 50.07
C GLY A 307 -20.35 26.05 51.32
N LYS A 308 -21.05 25.70 52.40
CA LYS A 308 -20.94 26.38 53.71
C LYS A 308 -19.87 25.78 54.64
N VAL A 309 -19.33 24.61 54.30
CA VAL A 309 -18.35 23.87 55.11
C VAL A 309 -16.95 24.19 54.61
N THR A 310 -16.10 24.65 55.51
CA THR A 310 -14.67 24.83 55.25
C THR A 310 -14.00 23.48 55.03
N TRP A 311 -13.22 23.36 53.95
CA TRP A 311 -12.42 22.18 53.67
C TRP A 311 -11.14 22.27 54.49
N PRO A 312 -10.86 21.33 55.42
CA PRO A 312 -9.68 21.43 56.26
C PRO A 312 -8.39 21.16 55.47
N VAL A 313 -7.26 21.57 56.05
CA VAL A 313 -5.92 21.08 55.67
C VAL A 313 -5.95 19.55 55.67
N GLY A 314 -5.37 18.92 54.64
CA GLY A 314 -5.43 17.47 54.47
C GLY A 314 -6.53 16.97 53.53
N THR A 315 -7.47 17.83 53.10
CA THR A 315 -8.48 17.46 52.08
C THR A 315 -7.78 17.05 50.77
N THR A 316 -8.18 15.93 50.16
CA THR A 316 -7.62 15.41 48.89
C THR A 316 -8.70 15.23 47.84
N LEU A 317 -8.32 15.05 46.57
CA LEU A 317 -9.23 14.52 45.56
C LEU A 317 -9.14 12.99 45.54
N VAL A 318 -10.28 12.34 45.70
CA VAL A 318 -10.39 10.88 45.56
C VAL A 318 -11.04 10.52 44.22
N VAL A 319 -10.52 9.48 43.58
CA VAL A 319 -11.18 8.86 42.43
C VAL A 319 -12.14 7.79 42.95
N THR A 320 -13.38 7.79 42.47
CA THR A 320 -14.48 7.01 43.07
C THR A 320 -14.49 5.52 42.74
N ASP A 321 -13.90 5.13 41.60
CA ASP A 321 -13.75 3.74 41.19
C ASP A 321 -12.30 3.43 40.76
N PRO A 322 -11.34 3.41 41.71
CA PRO A 322 -9.94 3.15 41.41
C PRO A 322 -9.71 1.77 40.79
N LYS A 323 -10.58 0.80 41.09
CA LYS A 323 -10.45 -0.57 40.57
C LYS A 323 -10.60 -0.63 39.06
N SER A 324 -11.44 0.22 38.47
CA SER A 324 -11.72 0.23 37.03
C SER A 324 -10.52 0.60 36.13
N PHE A 325 -9.43 1.11 36.71
CA PHE A 325 -8.24 1.51 35.93
C PHE A 325 -6.89 1.14 36.57
N ASN A 326 -6.86 0.38 37.69
CA ASN A 326 -5.62 -0.06 38.35
C ASN A 326 -4.65 -0.85 37.44
N ASP A 327 -5.17 -1.51 36.41
CA ASP A 327 -4.36 -2.25 35.44
C ASP A 327 -3.73 -1.34 34.37
N LYS A 328 -4.14 -0.07 34.31
CA LYS A 328 -3.78 0.92 33.30
C LYS A 328 -3.09 2.16 33.84
N ILE A 329 -3.49 2.68 35.01
CA ILE A 329 -2.94 3.90 35.60
C ILE A 329 -2.78 3.72 37.11
N GLU A 330 -1.63 4.14 37.62
CA GLU A 330 -1.41 4.44 39.04
C GLU A 330 -1.51 5.95 39.24
N PHE A 331 -2.08 6.41 40.35
CA PHE A 331 -2.23 7.84 40.58
C PHE A 331 -2.07 8.20 42.05
N THR A 332 -1.65 9.43 42.31
CA THR A 332 -1.63 10.07 43.63
C THR A 332 -2.31 11.44 43.55
N SER A 333 -2.84 11.92 44.68
CA SER A 333 -3.42 13.26 44.80
C SER A 333 -2.78 13.99 45.98
N THR A 334 -2.41 15.25 45.77
CA THR A 334 -1.90 16.10 46.84
C THR A 334 -3.03 16.54 47.77
N ALA A 335 -2.73 16.60 49.07
CA ALA A 335 -3.63 17.19 50.05
C ALA A 335 -3.53 18.72 50.07
N LEU A 336 -4.61 19.40 50.45
CA LEU A 336 -4.59 20.85 50.68
C LEU A 336 -3.62 21.21 51.81
N SER A 337 -2.76 22.18 51.55
CA SER A 337 -1.83 22.76 52.52
C SER A 337 -2.48 23.83 53.41
N PHE A 338 -3.60 24.41 52.97
CA PHE A 338 -4.37 25.41 53.70
C PHE A 338 -5.86 25.07 53.64
N ALA A 339 -6.62 25.47 54.66
CA ALA A 339 -8.06 25.27 54.67
C ALA A 339 -8.73 26.18 53.61
N ALA A 340 -9.79 25.71 52.97
CA ALA A 340 -10.55 26.46 51.97
C ALA A 340 -11.98 26.71 52.47
N GLY A 341 -12.28 27.94 52.87
CA GLY A 341 -13.61 28.38 53.29
C GLY A 341 -14.57 28.61 52.12
N ALA A 342 -15.80 29.01 52.42
CA ALA A 342 -16.78 29.35 51.41
C ALA A 342 -16.28 30.52 50.53
N GLY A 343 -16.25 30.32 49.22
CA GLY A 343 -15.75 31.28 48.22
C GLY A 343 -14.28 31.08 47.83
N ASP A 344 -13.48 30.37 48.64
CA ASP A 344 -12.07 30.14 48.38
C ASP A 344 -11.85 29.14 47.24
N THR A 345 -10.71 29.27 46.54
CA THR A 345 -10.29 28.32 45.51
C THR A 345 -9.19 27.42 46.05
N ALA A 346 -9.42 26.12 45.98
CA ALA A 346 -8.48 25.06 46.34
C ALA A 346 -7.88 24.44 45.07
N THR A 347 -6.57 24.20 45.08
CA THR A 347 -5.86 23.55 43.97
C THR A 347 -5.31 22.21 44.43
N PHE A 348 -5.58 21.18 43.66
CA PHE A 348 -5.10 19.81 43.86
C PHE A 348 -4.24 19.40 42.68
N THR A 349 -3.12 18.74 42.92
CA THR A 349 -2.32 18.08 41.88
C THR A 349 -2.61 16.58 41.90
N ILE A 350 -2.97 16.02 40.76
CA ILE A 350 -3.10 14.59 40.55
C ILE A 350 -1.99 14.13 39.62
N SER A 351 -1.08 13.31 40.13
CA SER A 351 0.00 12.69 39.37
C SER A 351 -0.46 11.32 38.89
N MET A 352 -0.52 11.11 37.58
CA MET A 352 -0.94 9.85 36.96
C MET A 352 0.23 9.21 36.24
N THR A 353 0.55 7.97 36.56
CA THR A 353 1.56 7.15 35.88
C THR A 353 0.87 6.05 35.08
N SER A 354 0.99 6.09 33.75
CA SER A 354 0.41 5.07 32.87
C SER A 354 1.23 3.78 32.88
N LYS A 355 0.55 2.66 32.68
CA LYS A 355 1.15 1.35 32.41
C LYS A 355 1.20 1.10 30.91
N ASN A 356 1.88 0.02 30.48
CA ASN A 356 1.92 -0.41 29.07
C ASN A 356 0.61 -1.08 28.60
N LYS A 357 -0.55 -0.54 29.00
CA LYS A 357 -1.87 -1.00 28.56
C LYS A 357 -2.66 0.17 27.98
N PRO A 358 -2.93 0.19 26.67
CA PRO A 358 -3.62 1.31 26.05
C PRO A 358 -5.11 1.35 26.38
N GLY A 359 -5.70 2.49 26.03
CA GLY A 359 -7.13 2.71 26.02
C GLY A 359 -7.54 3.90 26.86
N VAL A 360 -8.85 4.15 26.88
CA VAL A 360 -9.42 5.32 27.56
C VAL A 360 -10.06 4.88 28.87
N VAL A 361 -9.74 5.56 29.97
CA VAL A 361 -10.37 5.40 31.29
C VAL A 361 -11.07 6.70 31.67
N MET A 362 -12.15 6.63 32.44
CA MET A 362 -12.84 7.83 32.94
C MET A 362 -12.44 8.06 34.39
N PHE A 363 -11.74 9.14 34.67
CA PHE A 363 -11.45 9.57 36.03
C PHE A 363 -12.68 10.31 36.56
N GLU A 364 -13.37 9.72 37.53
CA GLU A 364 -14.47 10.35 38.26
C GLU A 364 -14.00 10.75 39.65
N MET A 365 -13.88 12.04 39.91
CA MET A 365 -13.18 12.58 41.08
C MET A 365 -14.05 13.49 41.93
N ALA A 366 -13.79 13.54 43.22
CA ALA A 366 -14.47 14.43 44.15
C ALA A 366 -13.58 14.76 45.37
N PRO A 367 -13.71 15.95 45.98
CA PRO A 367 -13.07 16.25 47.26
C PRO A 367 -13.47 15.29 48.38
N PHE A 368 -12.48 14.81 49.13
CA PHE A 368 -12.69 14.00 50.34
C PHE A 368 -12.57 14.89 51.57
N ILE A 369 -13.72 15.33 52.09
CA ILE A 369 -13.81 16.35 53.15
C ILE A 369 -14.25 15.66 54.45
N ASN A 370 -13.53 15.87 55.55
CA ASN A 370 -13.89 15.37 56.89
C ASN A 370 -14.22 13.86 56.96
N ASN A 371 -13.42 13.02 56.29
CA ASN A 371 -13.64 11.57 56.20
C ASN A 371 -14.99 11.15 55.59
N LYS A 372 -15.65 12.00 54.81
CA LYS A 372 -16.91 11.70 54.12
C LYS A 372 -16.82 12.01 52.63
N VAL A 373 -17.15 11.04 51.78
CA VAL A 373 -17.47 11.28 50.36
C VAL A 373 -18.98 11.51 50.29
N LYS A 374 -19.46 12.72 50.53
CA LYS A 374 -20.87 13.07 50.28
C LYS A 374 -20.95 14.31 49.42
N LEU A 375 -20.88 14.11 48.10
CA LEU A 375 -20.96 15.17 47.11
C LEU A 375 -21.96 14.80 46.02
N GLU A 376 -22.73 15.81 45.58
CA GLU A 376 -23.74 15.68 44.52
C GLU A 376 -23.12 15.69 43.11
N LYS A 377 -21.88 16.18 42.98
CA LYS A 377 -21.16 16.42 41.72
C LYS A 377 -19.82 15.69 41.69
N TYR A 378 -19.46 15.15 40.52
CA TYR A 378 -18.17 14.52 40.23
C TYR A 378 -17.50 15.20 39.05
N ILE A 379 -16.18 15.35 39.12
CA ILE A 379 -15.34 15.81 38.01
C ILE A 379 -15.05 14.59 37.15
N LYS A 380 -15.43 14.63 35.86
CA LYS A 380 -15.25 13.51 34.93
C LYS A 380 -14.25 13.86 33.83
N ILE A 381 -13.06 13.25 33.88
CA ILE A 381 -12.00 13.50 32.90
C ILE A 381 -11.64 12.17 32.21
N PRO A 382 -11.84 12.05 30.88
CA PRO A 382 -11.28 10.95 30.12
C PRO A 382 -9.76 11.05 30.10
N VAL A 383 -9.09 9.96 30.48
CA VAL A 383 -7.65 9.79 30.35
C VAL A 383 -7.38 8.75 29.28
N ASN A 384 -6.74 9.17 28.20
CA ASN A 384 -6.39 8.34 27.04
C ASN A 384 -4.92 7.94 27.11
N ILE A 385 -4.67 6.64 27.19
CA ILE A 385 -3.34 6.04 27.18
C ILE A 385 -3.03 5.60 25.75
N ALA A 386 -1.99 6.19 25.16
CA ALA A 386 -1.59 5.88 23.79
C ALA A 386 -1.14 4.40 23.66
N PRO A 387 -1.28 3.77 22.47
CA PRO A 387 -0.72 2.45 22.21
C PRO A 387 0.81 2.43 22.31
N PRO A 388 1.41 1.33 22.79
CA PRO A 388 2.86 1.17 22.78
C PRO A 388 3.38 0.98 21.36
N VAL A 389 4.31 1.85 20.96
CA VAL A 389 5.00 1.86 19.67
C VAL A 389 6.47 1.56 19.91
N TYR A 390 6.95 0.48 19.29
CA TYR A 390 8.33 0.03 19.36
C TYR A 390 8.98 0.20 17.99
N THR A 391 9.74 1.27 17.82
CA THR A 391 10.48 1.53 16.58
C THR A 391 11.92 1.95 16.87
N TYR A 392 12.83 1.69 15.93
CA TYR A 392 14.23 2.10 16.02
C TYR A 392 14.77 2.70 14.73
N ALA A 393 15.89 3.42 14.85
CA ALA A 393 16.75 3.80 13.73
C ALA A 393 18.18 3.31 14.01
N ILE A 394 18.90 2.92 12.96
CA ILE A 394 20.30 2.47 13.09
C ILE A 394 21.17 3.72 13.28
N VAL A 395 21.98 3.75 14.34
CA VAL A 395 23.03 4.76 14.52
C VAL A 395 24.35 4.22 14.00
N THR A 396 24.74 3.05 14.51
CA THR A 396 25.98 2.37 14.11
C THR A 396 25.73 0.86 14.08
N ALA A 397 26.29 0.16 13.10
CA ALA A 397 26.29 -1.30 13.04
C ALA A 397 27.67 -1.81 12.66
N VAL A 398 28.37 -2.45 13.60
CA VAL A 398 29.61 -3.17 13.34
C VAL A 398 29.26 -4.65 13.20
N LEU A 399 28.95 -5.03 11.97
CA LEU A 399 28.54 -6.39 11.64
C LEU A 399 29.76 -7.26 11.36
N PRO A 400 29.71 -8.57 11.65
CA PRO A 400 30.74 -9.52 11.23
C PRO A 400 31.12 -9.36 9.74
N GLN A 401 32.42 -9.35 9.45
CA GLN A 401 32.98 -9.22 8.09
C GLN A 401 34.02 -10.30 7.82
N GLY A 402 34.33 -10.53 6.55
CA GLY A 402 35.35 -11.49 6.11
C GLY A 402 34.80 -12.90 5.91
N ILE A 403 35.70 -13.88 5.94
CA ILE A 403 35.40 -15.28 5.62
C ILE A 403 35.59 -16.12 6.88
N ALA A 404 34.63 -16.98 7.19
CA ALA A 404 34.62 -17.76 8.42
C ALA A 404 34.59 -19.27 8.14
N GLN A 405 35.19 -20.06 9.02
CA GLN A 405 34.97 -21.49 9.01
C GLN A 405 33.52 -21.79 9.42
N SER A 406 32.93 -22.85 8.86
CA SER A 406 31.62 -23.36 9.28
C SER A 406 31.64 -23.76 10.76
N GLY A 407 30.61 -23.38 11.52
CA GLY A 407 30.51 -23.59 12.96
C GLY A 407 31.21 -22.54 13.84
N THR A 408 31.85 -21.53 13.25
CA THR A 408 32.51 -20.43 13.97
C THR A 408 31.50 -19.44 14.55
N LYS A 409 31.77 -18.99 15.77
CA LYS A 409 31.06 -17.89 16.42
C LYS A 409 31.58 -16.54 15.94
N LEU A 410 30.67 -15.65 15.60
CA LEU A 410 30.95 -14.32 15.06
C LEU A 410 30.26 -13.28 15.92
N ASN A 411 30.98 -12.22 16.24
CA ASN A 411 30.49 -11.17 17.13
C ASN A 411 30.23 -9.88 16.36
N GLY A 412 29.17 -9.17 16.73
CA GLY A 412 28.88 -7.83 16.23
C GLY A 412 28.36 -6.91 17.32
N THR A 413 28.36 -5.61 17.03
CA THR A 413 27.81 -4.58 17.91
C THR A 413 26.84 -3.67 17.16
N LEU A 414 25.79 -3.25 17.85
CA LEU A 414 24.79 -2.32 17.31
C LEU A 414 24.57 -1.16 18.28
N GLU A 415 24.41 0.04 17.74
CA GLU A 415 23.87 1.20 18.42
C GLU A 415 22.59 1.61 17.71
N LEU A 416 21.46 1.50 18.40
CA LEU A 416 20.12 1.75 17.86
C LEU A 416 19.44 2.87 18.63
N LYS A 417 18.90 3.86 17.93
CA LYS A 417 18.13 4.95 18.55
C LYS A 417 16.68 4.50 18.73
N ASN A 418 16.14 4.64 19.94
CA ASN A 418 14.73 4.40 20.21
C ASN A 418 13.89 5.53 19.61
N THR A 419 13.10 5.23 18.58
CA THR A 419 12.21 6.20 17.92
C THR A 419 10.74 5.99 18.29
N GLY A 420 10.45 4.99 19.12
CA GLY A 420 9.10 4.67 19.60
C GLY A 420 8.67 5.57 20.75
N ASN A 421 7.54 5.24 21.39
CA ASN A 421 7.02 5.96 22.56
C ASN A 421 7.18 5.17 23.88
N VAL A 422 7.76 3.97 23.83
CA VAL A 422 8.00 3.12 25.01
C VAL A 422 9.50 3.05 25.33
N PRO A 423 9.91 3.17 26.60
CA PRO A 423 11.29 2.90 26.99
C PRO A 423 11.67 1.43 26.76
N TRP A 424 12.87 1.19 26.24
CA TRP A 424 13.44 -0.16 26.20
C TRP A 424 14.11 -0.45 27.53
N VAL A 425 14.00 -1.68 28.02
CA VAL A 425 14.64 -2.13 29.25
C VAL A 425 15.34 -3.46 29.00
N ASN A 426 16.34 -3.79 29.81
CA ASN A 426 17.01 -5.09 29.76
C ASN A 426 16.64 -6.03 30.92
N TYR A 427 15.67 -5.62 31.76
CA TYR A 427 15.19 -6.34 32.93
C TYR A 427 13.66 -6.53 32.88
N GLY A 428 13.14 -7.32 33.82
CA GLY A 428 11.71 -7.59 33.97
C GLY A 428 11.19 -8.61 32.95
N ASP A 429 9.87 -8.59 32.73
CA ASP A 429 9.18 -9.61 31.92
C ASP A 429 9.38 -9.41 30.41
N ASN A 430 9.69 -8.18 29.98
CA ASN A 430 9.74 -7.79 28.56
C ASN A 430 11.07 -7.09 28.19
N PRO A 431 12.24 -7.72 28.42
CA PRO A 431 13.52 -7.13 28.05
C PRO A 431 13.66 -7.06 26.52
N VAL A 432 14.39 -6.05 26.05
CA VAL A 432 14.76 -5.93 24.63
C VAL A 432 16.02 -6.75 24.35
N THR A 433 15.89 -7.69 23.43
CA THR A 433 16.95 -8.59 22.97
C THR A 433 17.13 -8.49 21.46
N LEU A 434 18.17 -9.13 20.93
CA LEU A 434 18.35 -9.34 19.51
C LEU A 434 18.07 -10.79 19.18
N GLU A 435 17.33 -11.03 18.11
CA GLU A 435 17.07 -12.34 17.53
C GLU A 435 17.56 -12.36 16.07
N THR A 436 17.51 -13.53 15.42
CA THR A 436 17.75 -13.61 13.98
C THR A 436 16.49 -14.05 13.25
N ALA A 437 16.34 -13.68 11.98
CA ALA A 437 15.21 -14.14 11.16
C ALA A 437 15.15 -15.68 11.07
N SER A 438 16.29 -16.36 11.22
CA SER A 438 16.44 -17.81 11.19
C SER A 438 16.25 -18.51 12.55
N ARG A 439 16.26 -17.77 13.69
CA ARG A 439 16.22 -18.35 15.05
C ARG A 439 15.35 -17.51 15.98
N THR A 440 14.45 -18.16 16.71
CA THR A 440 13.61 -17.54 17.75
C THR A 440 14.28 -17.48 19.14
N LYS A 441 15.61 -17.61 19.20
CA LYS A 441 16.38 -17.51 20.46
C LYS A 441 17.25 -16.27 20.40
N SER A 442 17.29 -15.55 21.53
CA SER A 442 18.14 -14.37 21.71
C SER A 442 19.60 -14.67 21.38
N ILE A 443 20.17 -13.84 20.49
CA ILE A 443 21.60 -13.83 20.11
C ILE A 443 22.38 -12.69 20.76
N GLY A 444 21.68 -11.74 21.39
CA GLY A 444 22.28 -10.58 22.03
C GLY A 444 21.26 -9.86 22.91
N ALA A 445 21.74 -9.01 23.82
CA ALA A 445 20.87 -8.27 24.75
C ALA A 445 21.23 -6.79 24.78
N LEU A 446 20.24 -5.97 25.13
CA LEU A 446 20.45 -4.55 25.41
C LEU A 446 21.38 -4.39 26.62
N LEU A 447 22.46 -3.64 26.45
CA LEU A 447 23.45 -3.41 27.50
C LEU A 447 22.98 -2.35 28.51
N ASN A 448 22.24 -1.34 28.03
CA ASN A 448 21.66 -0.30 28.88
C ASN A 448 20.53 -0.87 29.74
N ALA A 449 20.47 -0.47 31.02
CA ALA A 449 19.36 -0.83 31.90
C ALA A 449 18.01 -0.32 31.35
N LYS A 450 18.01 0.92 30.83
CA LYS A 450 16.85 1.59 30.25
C LYS A 450 17.29 2.54 29.13
N VAL A 451 16.51 2.63 28.06
CA VAL A 451 16.69 3.56 26.92
C VAL A 451 15.35 4.21 26.62
N ASN A 452 15.22 5.50 26.96
CA ASN A 452 13.99 6.26 26.69
C ASN A 452 13.83 6.58 25.20
N PRO A 453 12.61 6.92 24.75
CA PRO A 453 12.40 7.52 23.44
C PRO A 453 13.39 8.66 23.16
N GLY A 454 14.07 8.60 22.02
CA GLY A 454 15.11 9.53 21.59
C GLY A 454 16.55 9.15 21.98
N GLU A 455 16.74 8.23 22.94
CA GLU A 455 18.07 7.79 23.39
C GLU A 455 18.61 6.62 22.54
N ILE A 456 19.91 6.33 22.68
CA ILE A 456 20.62 5.28 21.95
C ILE A 456 20.85 4.08 22.88
N GLY A 457 20.39 2.91 22.46
CA GLY A 457 20.66 1.63 23.09
C GLY A 457 21.82 0.90 22.41
N LYS A 458 22.67 0.28 23.22
CA LYS A 458 23.83 -0.50 22.74
C LYS A 458 23.58 -2.00 22.90
N PHE A 459 24.04 -2.76 21.92
CA PHE A 459 23.91 -4.20 21.89
C PHE A 459 25.22 -4.85 21.47
N THR A 460 25.48 -6.02 22.03
CA THR A 460 26.44 -7.00 21.51
C THR A 460 25.65 -8.26 21.14
N PHE A 461 26.06 -8.92 20.06
CA PHE A 461 25.46 -10.18 19.65
C PHE A 461 26.50 -11.17 19.13
N GLU A 462 26.18 -12.45 19.26
CA GLU A 462 26.96 -13.57 18.74
C GLU A 462 26.09 -14.44 17.84
N VAL A 463 26.53 -14.71 16.62
CA VAL A 463 25.92 -15.71 15.73
C VAL A 463 26.89 -16.83 15.44
N THR A 464 26.39 -18.04 15.21
CA THR A 464 27.21 -19.19 14.81
C THR A 464 26.94 -19.51 13.36
N THR A 465 27.99 -19.50 12.54
CA THR A 465 27.90 -19.88 11.12
C THR A 465 27.37 -21.32 11.00
N PRO A 466 26.60 -21.63 9.95
CA PRO A 466 26.08 -22.97 9.73
C PRO A 466 27.21 -23.96 9.41
N ASN A 467 26.98 -25.25 9.67
CA ASN A 467 27.95 -26.34 9.43
C ASN A 467 28.06 -26.75 7.94
N ILE A 468 27.87 -25.82 7.03
CA ILE A 468 27.93 -26.03 5.57
C ILE A 468 28.72 -24.89 4.92
N SER A 469 29.38 -25.17 3.80
CA SER A 469 30.06 -24.15 2.99
C SER A 469 29.04 -23.31 2.21
N GLY A 470 29.30 -22.02 2.01
CA GLY A 470 28.48 -21.12 1.19
C GLY A 470 28.29 -19.73 1.79
N ASP A 471 27.46 -18.91 1.15
CA ASP A 471 27.12 -17.58 1.67
C ASP A 471 26.07 -17.71 2.78
N TYR A 472 26.47 -17.40 4.01
CA TYR A 472 25.59 -17.33 5.16
C TYR A 472 25.07 -15.89 5.28
N VAL A 473 23.80 -15.70 4.94
CA VAL A 473 23.09 -14.44 5.14
C VAL A 473 22.37 -14.52 6.48
N GLU A 474 22.53 -13.51 7.31
CA GLU A 474 21.80 -13.40 8.57
C GLU A 474 21.23 -11.99 8.74
N THR A 475 20.01 -11.95 9.27
CA THR A 475 19.29 -10.70 9.58
C THR A 475 19.08 -10.63 11.08
N VAL A 476 19.57 -9.57 11.70
CA VAL A 476 19.44 -9.29 13.13
C VAL A 476 18.20 -8.43 13.37
N VAL A 477 17.34 -8.86 14.28
CA VAL A 477 16.08 -8.18 14.58
C VAL A 477 16.04 -7.85 16.07
N PRO A 478 15.89 -6.58 16.46
CA PRO A 478 15.59 -6.21 17.84
C PRO A 478 14.17 -6.63 18.20
N VAL A 479 13.99 -7.30 19.33
CA VAL A 479 12.72 -7.88 19.77
C VAL A 479 12.46 -7.51 21.22
N VAL A 480 11.22 -7.15 21.53
CA VAL A 480 10.73 -7.11 22.90
C VAL A 480 10.28 -8.51 23.27
N LYS A 481 11.04 -9.17 24.15
CA LYS A 481 10.84 -10.58 24.48
C LYS A 481 9.41 -10.84 24.94
N GLY A 482 8.77 -11.85 24.35
CA GLY A 482 7.38 -12.23 24.67
C GLY A 482 6.29 -11.35 24.06
N ILE A 483 6.64 -10.31 23.30
CA ILE A 483 5.68 -9.40 22.67
C ILE A 483 5.81 -9.39 21.15
N GLN A 484 6.82 -8.70 20.60
CA GLN A 484 6.95 -8.45 19.16
C GLN A 484 8.34 -7.95 18.76
N GLY A 485 8.65 -8.01 17.47
CA GLY A 485 9.79 -7.32 16.87
C GLY A 485 9.61 -5.80 16.91
N ILE A 486 10.71 -5.09 17.16
CA ILE A 486 10.78 -3.62 17.08
C ILE A 486 10.94 -3.26 15.60
N GLN A 487 10.14 -2.32 15.10
CA GLN A 487 10.15 -1.97 13.67
C GLN A 487 11.27 -0.96 13.36
N GLY A 488 12.02 -1.18 12.29
CA GLY A 488 13.10 -0.28 11.89
C GLY A 488 13.75 -0.70 10.58
N GLU A 489 14.89 -0.07 10.26
CA GLU A 489 15.72 -0.41 9.11
C GLU A 489 16.29 -1.83 9.24
N GLU A 490 16.45 -2.53 8.11
CA GLU A 490 16.94 -3.91 8.08
C GLU A 490 18.44 -3.98 8.44
N ILE A 491 18.79 -4.90 9.37
CA ILE A 491 20.17 -5.12 9.81
C ILE A 491 20.62 -6.50 9.33
N SER A 492 21.16 -6.56 8.11
CA SER A 492 21.57 -7.82 7.47
C SER A 492 23.05 -7.82 7.11
N PHE A 493 23.70 -8.98 7.24
CA PHE A 493 25.06 -9.20 6.75
C PHE A 493 25.19 -10.56 6.06
N THR A 494 26.21 -10.67 5.21
CA THR A 494 26.54 -11.91 4.50
C THR A 494 27.97 -12.28 4.82
N ILE A 495 28.18 -13.51 5.28
CA ILE A 495 29.51 -14.08 5.50
C ILE A 495 29.70 -15.32 4.64
N PRO A 496 30.71 -15.33 3.76
CA PRO A 496 31.17 -16.55 3.13
C PRO A 496 31.70 -17.52 4.19
N THR A 497 31.20 -18.75 4.16
CA THR A 497 31.58 -19.82 5.08
C THR A 497 32.23 -20.97 4.31
N TYR A 498 33.24 -21.59 4.92
CA TYR A 498 33.89 -22.78 4.37
C TYR A 498 33.94 -23.91 5.40
N ASN A 499 33.63 -25.13 4.97
CA ASN A 499 33.78 -26.33 5.80
C ASN A 499 35.10 -27.08 5.48
N ARG A 500 35.65 -26.88 4.29
CA ARG A 500 36.92 -27.50 3.84
C ARG A 500 37.85 -26.47 3.22
N LEU A 501 39.16 -26.75 3.19
CA LEU A 501 40.12 -25.89 2.51
C LEU A 501 39.87 -25.82 0.99
N PHE A 502 39.48 -26.94 0.37
CA PHE A 502 39.13 -26.99 -1.05
C PHE A 502 37.69 -27.45 -1.20
N ASP A 503 36.80 -26.55 -1.65
CA ASP A 503 35.39 -26.85 -1.85
C ASP A 503 34.79 -25.91 -2.89
N HIS A 504 33.79 -26.38 -3.63
CA HIS A 504 33.23 -25.64 -4.75
C HIS A 504 31.70 -25.69 -4.75
N LYS A 505 31.10 -24.66 -5.34
CA LYS A 505 29.69 -24.66 -5.76
C LYS A 505 29.65 -24.40 -7.24
N VAL A 506 28.93 -25.23 -8.00
CA VAL A 506 28.61 -24.89 -9.40
C VAL A 506 27.75 -23.62 -9.37
N PHE A 507 28.32 -22.53 -9.86
CA PHE A 507 27.76 -21.19 -9.82
C PHE A 507 27.05 -20.82 -11.12
N GLY A 508 27.49 -21.43 -12.22
CA GLY A 508 26.85 -21.31 -13.52
C GLY A 508 27.43 -22.34 -14.48
N MET A 509 26.70 -22.61 -15.55
CA MET A 509 27.17 -23.43 -16.66
C MET A 509 26.62 -22.85 -17.95
N SER A 510 27.29 -23.09 -19.07
CA SER A 510 26.75 -22.77 -20.38
C SER A 510 25.37 -23.42 -20.54
N ALA A 511 24.47 -22.74 -21.26
CA ALA A 511 23.19 -23.29 -21.67
C ALA A 511 23.40 -24.61 -22.45
N PRO A 512 22.35 -25.41 -22.77
CA PRO A 512 22.53 -26.60 -23.59
C PRO A 512 23.13 -26.18 -24.94
N ASN A 513 24.42 -26.43 -25.11
CA ASN A 513 25.10 -26.11 -26.35
C ASN A 513 24.64 -27.11 -27.41
N SER A 514 24.71 -26.68 -28.67
CA SER A 514 24.46 -27.57 -29.80
C SER A 514 25.76 -27.81 -30.57
N ALA A 515 25.85 -28.99 -31.15
CA ALA A 515 26.97 -29.39 -32.00
C ALA A 515 26.45 -30.32 -33.09
N ASP A 516 27.05 -30.24 -34.27
CA ASP A 516 26.83 -31.24 -35.30
C ASP A 516 27.47 -32.57 -34.90
N ALA A 517 26.96 -33.68 -35.42
CA ALA A 517 27.56 -35.00 -35.24
C ALA A 517 29.04 -34.98 -35.64
N GLY A 518 29.93 -35.28 -34.69
CA GLY A 518 31.38 -35.19 -34.90
C GLY A 518 31.98 -33.78 -34.89
N GLY A 519 31.16 -32.72 -34.75
CA GLY A 519 31.58 -31.32 -34.73
C GLY A 519 32.19 -30.86 -33.41
N ALA A 520 32.72 -29.63 -33.40
CA ALA A 520 33.28 -29.00 -32.20
C ALA A 520 32.18 -28.33 -31.35
N ALA A 521 32.33 -28.37 -30.02
CA ALA A 521 31.46 -27.67 -29.09
C ALA A 521 32.28 -26.99 -27.99
N SER A 522 32.01 -25.73 -27.69
CA SER A 522 32.66 -25.01 -26.58
C SER A 522 31.67 -24.87 -25.42
N VAL A 523 31.98 -25.40 -24.24
CA VAL A 523 31.15 -25.28 -23.02
C VAL A 523 31.95 -24.59 -21.92
N TRP A 524 31.25 -23.95 -20.97
CA TRP A 524 31.90 -23.39 -19.79
C TRP A 524 31.14 -23.74 -18.52
N VAL A 525 31.87 -23.86 -17.41
CA VAL A 525 31.29 -24.03 -16.08
C VAL A 525 31.97 -23.06 -15.13
N LYS A 526 31.15 -22.25 -14.46
CA LYS A 526 31.56 -21.34 -13.40
C LYS A 526 31.46 -22.05 -12.06
N PHE A 527 32.56 -22.06 -11.33
CA PHE A 527 32.67 -22.63 -9.99
C PHE A 527 32.95 -21.50 -9.01
N LYS A 528 32.06 -21.31 -8.03
CA LYS A 528 32.36 -20.45 -6.88
C LYS A 528 33.24 -21.24 -5.91
N ASN A 529 34.37 -20.67 -5.53
CA ASN A 529 35.22 -21.21 -4.48
C ASN A 529 34.53 -21.01 -3.13
N VAL A 530 34.08 -22.10 -2.51
CA VAL A 530 33.47 -22.08 -1.17
C VAL A 530 34.38 -22.78 -0.15
N GLY A 531 35.62 -23.05 -0.53
CA GLY A 531 36.67 -23.55 0.36
C GLY A 531 37.51 -22.43 0.96
N GLY A 532 38.32 -22.76 1.96
CA GLY A 532 39.21 -21.80 2.64
C GLY A 532 40.52 -21.48 1.90
N ALA A 533 40.88 -22.19 0.83
CA ALA A 533 42.12 -22.03 0.09
C ALA A 533 41.90 -21.44 -1.30
N THR A 534 42.79 -20.55 -1.73
CA THR A 534 42.80 -19.94 -3.06
C THR A 534 43.17 -20.98 -4.12
N TRP A 535 42.36 -21.06 -5.18
CA TRP A 535 42.66 -21.84 -6.38
C TRP A 535 43.55 -21.04 -7.31
N THR A 536 44.44 -21.69 -8.03
CA THR A 536 45.33 -21.02 -8.99
C THR A 536 45.27 -21.67 -10.37
N LYS A 537 45.63 -20.91 -11.40
CA LYS A 537 45.78 -21.43 -12.76
C LYS A 537 47.09 -22.21 -12.96
N SER A 538 48.12 -21.87 -12.18
CA SER A 538 49.43 -22.53 -12.17
C SER A 538 50.08 -22.40 -10.78
N GLY A 539 50.98 -23.35 -10.46
CA GLY A 539 51.69 -23.38 -9.17
C GLY A 539 50.91 -24.09 -8.06
N LEU A 540 51.05 -23.62 -6.82
CA LEU A 540 50.42 -24.24 -5.66
C LEU A 540 48.89 -24.12 -5.75
N ASN A 541 48.16 -25.20 -5.46
CA ASN A 541 46.69 -25.29 -5.58
C ASN A 541 46.15 -25.11 -7.01
N GLN A 542 46.95 -25.49 -8.00
CA GLN A 542 46.55 -25.41 -9.41
C GLN A 542 45.27 -26.23 -9.67
N ILE A 543 44.30 -25.63 -10.37
CA ILE A 543 43.13 -26.35 -10.87
C ILE A 543 43.55 -27.37 -11.93
N GLN A 544 43.05 -28.58 -11.80
CA GLN A 544 43.22 -29.66 -12.76
C GLN A 544 41.86 -30.22 -13.14
N VAL A 545 41.67 -30.51 -14.43
CA VAL A 545 40.49 -31.18 -14.98
C VAL A 545 40.85 -32.62 -15.33
N THR A 546 40.00 -33.56 -14.95
CA THR A 546 40.05 -34.95 -15.42
C THR A 546 38.73 -35.29 -16.11
N GLU A 547 38.81 -35.69 -17.38
CA GLU A 547 37.65 -36.17 -18.13
C GLU A 547 37.07 -37.44 -17.50
N SER A 548 35.74 -37.55 -17.46
CA SER A 548 35.03 -38.75 -17.01
C SER A 548 34.33 -39.41 -18.19
N PRO A 549 34.01 -40.72 -18.14
CA PRO A 549 33.35 -41.42 -19.24
C PRO A 549 32.09 -40.69 -19.71
N SER A 550 32.11 -40.25 -20.96
CA SER A 550 31.07 -39.45 -21.61
C SER A 550 31.11 -39.68 -23.12
N MET A 551 30.02 -39.35 -23.83
CA MET A 551 29.96 -39.48 -25.29
C MET A 551 30.75 -38.37 -26.01
N PHE A 552 31.02 -37.25 -25.33
CA PHE A 552 31.89 -36.18 -25.80
C PHE A 552 33.34 -36.48 -25.46
N LYS A 553 34.26 -36.04 -26.32
CA LYS A 553 35.71 -36.05 -26.05
C LYS A 553 36.21 -34.65 -25.79
N MET A 554 36.97 -34.44 -24.72
CA MET A 554 37.62 -33.17 -24.43
C MET A 554 38.86 -32.97 -25.31
N LYS A 555 38.90 -31.86 -26.06
CA LYS A 555 40.06 -31.43 -26.85
C LYS A 555 41.04 -30.60 -26.02
N SER A 556 40.52 -29.61 -25.30
CA SER A 556 41.30 -28.76 -24.40
C SER A 556 40.40 -28.10 -23.35
N TRP A 557 41.02 -27.51 -22.34
CA TRP A 557 40.33 -26.69 -21.35
C TRP A 557 41.22 -25.54 -20.88
N THR A 558 40.62 -24.50 -20.30
CA THR A 558 41.34 -23.39 -19.66
C THR A 558 40.55 -22.83 -18.49
N MET A 559 41.24 -22.37 -17.45
CA MET A 559 40.67 -21.47 -16.44
C MET A 559 40.90 -20.03 -16.89
N GLU A 560 39.85 -19.22 -16.93
CA GLU A 560 39.97 -17.83 -17.37
C GLU A 560 40.79 -16.99 -16.39
N GLU A 561 40.47 -17.09 -15.11
CA GLU A 561 41.08 -16.34 -14.03
C GLU A 561 42.45 -16.91 -13.66
N SER A 562 43.40 -16.06 -13.24
CA SER A 562 44.73 -16.50 -12.80
C SER A 562 44.71 -17.16 -11.42
N LYS A 563 43.74 -16.76 -10.59
CA LYS A 563 43.43 -17.34 -9.27
C LYS A 563 41.95 -17.10 -8.93
N ALA A 564 41.41 -17.91 -8.02
CA ALA A 564 40.10 -17.68 -7.41
C ALA A 564 40.21 -17.87 -5.90
N ALA A 565 40.24 -16.76 -5.17
CA ALA A 565 40.23 -16.74 -3.71
C ALA A 565 38.89 -17.28 -3.16
N PRO A 566 38.83 -17.67 -1.87
CA PRO A 566 37.57 -18.02 -1.22
C PRO A 566 36.48 -16.96 -1.48
N GLY A 567 35.31 -17.37 -1.97
CA GLY A 567 34.20 -16.51 -2.38
C GLY A 567 34.21 -16.06 -3.84
N GLU A 568 35.34 -16.14 -4.54
CA GLU A 568 35.46 -15.76 -5.96
C GLU A 568 35.00 -16.89 -6.89
N VAL A 569 34.76 -16.53 -8.16
CA VAL A 569 34.31 -17.46 -9.19
C VAL A 569 35.45 -17.75 -10.15
N ALA A 570 35.69 -19.04 -10.42
CA ALA A 570 36.55 -19.51 -11.50
C ALA A 570 35.70 -20.01 -12.67
N THR A 571 35.98 -19.54 -13.88
CA THR A 571 35.35 -19.97 -15.12
C THR A 571 36.26 -20.97 -15.82
N ILE A 572 35.80 -22.23 -15.90
CA ILE A 572 36.50 -23.30 -16.63
C ILE A 572 35.82 -23.48 -17.99
N LYS A 573 36.56 -23.22 -19.06
CA LYS A 573 36.13 -23.38 -20.45
C LYS A 573 36.67 -24.70 -21.01
N PHE A 574 35.86 -25.39 -21.81
CA PHE A 574 36.20 -26.66 -22.43
C PHE A 574 35.90 -26.60 -23.92
N GLU A 575 36.84 -27.06 -24.73
CA GLU A 575 36.65 -27.35 -26.14
C GLU A 575 36.43 -28.85 -26.30
N LEU A 576 35.32 -29.25 -26.92
CA LEU A 576 34.84 -30.62 -27.01
C LEU A 576 34.65 -31.07 -28.45
N ILE A 577 34.62 -32.39 -28.66
CA ILE A 577 34.24 -33.05 -29.91
C ILE A 577 32.98 -33.88 -29.65
N ALA A 578 31.93 -33.63 -30.42
CA ALA A 578 30.63 -34.28 -30.30
C ALA A 578 30.66 -35.75 -30.80
N PRO A 579 29.82 -36.64 -30.22
CA PRO A 579 29.65 -37.99 -30.75
C PRO A 579 28.99 -37.96 -32.14
N GLN A 580 29.12 -39.07 -32.87
CA GLN A 580 28.48 -39.24 -34.19
C GLN A 580 26.96 -39.52 -34.10
N THR A 581 26.46 -39.83 -32.91
CA THR A 581 25.06 -40.18 -32.66
C THR A 581 24.22 -38.95 -32.33
N LYS A 582 23.17 -38.69 -33.10
CA LYS A 582 22.19 -37.60 -32.85
C LYS A 582 21.45 -37.79 -31.52
N GLY A 583 21.11 -36.68 -30.84
CA GLY A 583 20.34 -36.68 -29.60
C GLY A 583 20.99 -35.83 -28.49
N ILE A 584 20.37 -35.78 -27.31
CA ILE A 584 20.95 -35.09 -26.15
C ILE A 584 21.96 -36.02 -25.48
N SER A 585 23.22 -35.60 -25.42
CA SER A 585 24.29 -36.29 -24.71
C SER A 585 24.90 -35.37 -23.65
N SER A 586 25.69 -35.93 -22.73
CA SER A 586 26.35 -35.12 -21.69
C SER A 586 27.86 -35.26 -21.76
N PHE A 587 28.56 -34.14 -21.64
CA PHE A 587 29.98 -34.10 -21.29
C PHE A 587 30.13 -34.19 -19.78
N ARG A 588 31.09 -35.00 -19.30
CA ARG A 588 31.31 -35.23 -17.86
C ARG A 588 32.78 -35.07 -17.49
N PHE A 589 33.07 -34.37 -16.40
CA PHE A 589 34.44 -34.14 -15.92
C PHE A 589 34.52 -34.02 -14.40
N LYS A 590 35.72 -34.12 -13.85
CA LYS A 590 36.04 -33.85 -12.43
C LYS A 590 37.11 -32.77 -12.31
N LEU A 591 37.08 -32.04 -11.21
CA LEU A 591 38.06 -31.03 -10.81
C LEU A 591 38.87 -31.47 -9.59
N LYS A 592 40.14 -31.07 -9.59
CA LYS A 592 41.02 -31.05 -8.43
C LYS A 592 41.66 -29.66 -8.28
N ALA A 593 42.09 -29.33 -7.08
CA ALA A 593 42.98 -28.21 -6.79
C ALA A 593 44.23 -28.76 -6.10
N GLY A 594 45.38 -28.76 -6.80
CA GLY A 594 46.51 -29.60 -6.41
C GLY A 594 46.09 -31.08 -6.33
N ASP A 595 46.41 -31.75 -5.22
CA ASP A 595 46.00 -33.15 -4.99
C ASP A 595 44.58 -33.30 -4.43
N ALA A 596 43.95 -32.20 -4.01
CA ALA A 596 42.63 -32.24 -3.39
C ALA A 596 41.51 -32.38 -4.43
N VAL A 597 40.68 -33.42 -4.30
CA VAL A 597 39.51 -33.63 -5.14
C VAL A 597 38.41 -32.62 -4.79
N LEU A 598 38.13 -31.69 -5.71
CA LEU A 598 37.03 -30.73 -5.57
C LEU A 598 35.69 -31.40 -5.86
N THR A 599 35.57 -32.13 -6.97
CA THR A 599 34.32 -32.79 -7.39
C THR A 599 34.42 -34.31 -7.21
N ARG A 600 33.77 -34.86 -6.19
CA ARG A 600 33.75 -36.32 -5.95
C ARG A 600 32.97 -37.07 -7.04
N MET A 601 31.81 -36.54 -7.40
CA MET A 601 31.02 -36.98 -8.55
C MET A 601 31.33 -36.12 -9.79
N PRO A 602 31.32 -36.68 -11.01
CA PRO A 602 31.52 -35.90 -12.23
C PRO A 602 30.46 -34.81 -12.39
N VAL A 603 30.88 -33.60 -12.73
CA VAL A 603 30.02 -32.52 -13.19
C VAL A 603 29.55 -32.85 -14.61
N SER A 604 28.26 -32.69 -14.89
CA SER A 604 27.66 -33.06 -16.18
C SER A 604 27.07 -31.84 -16.88
N VAL A 605 27.51 -31.58 -18.11
CA VAL A 605 26.97 -30.53 -18.99
C VAL A 605 26.23 -31.21 -20.14
N ARG A 606 24.94 -30.88 -20.34
CA ARG A 606 24.13 -31.42 -21.45
C ARG A 606 24.40 -30.65 -22.74
N VAL A 607 24.62 -31.37 -23.83
CA VAL A 607 24.87 -30.83 -25.17
C VAL A 607 24.02 -31.64 -26.17
N ARG A 608 23.28 -30.95 -27.05
CA ARG A 608 22.44 -31.59 -28.08
C ARG A 608 23.23 -31.76 -29.37
N VAL A 609 23.22 -32.97 -29.91
CA VAL A 609 23.94 -33.36 -31.13
C VAL A 609 22.95 -33.51 -32.28
N TYR A 610 23.15 -32.74 -33.35
CA TYR A 610 22.33 -32.82 -34.57
C TYR A 610 22.93 -33.82 -35.57
N GLY A 611 22.08 -34.48 -36.37
CA GLY A 611 22.54 -35.37 -37.44
C GLY A 611 22.87 -34.55 -38.70
N ASN A 612 23.81 -35.02 -39.52
CA ASN A 612 24.19 -34.38 -40.78
C ASN A 612 22.96 -34.10 -41.66
N GLN A 613 22.47 -32.87 -41.60
CA GLN A 613 21.66 -32.25 -42.63
C GLN A 613 22.37 -30.98 -43.08
N VAL A 614 22.33 -30.84 -44.39
CA VAL A 614 22.75 -29.73 -45.24
C VAL A 614 22.65 -28.39 -44.52
N ALA A 615 23.73 -27.62 -44.65
CA ALA A 615 23.82 -26.23 -44.24
C ALA A 615 22.61 -25.43 -44.73
N ASP A 616 21.78 -25.01 -43.79
CA ASP A 616 21.05 -23.75 -43.87
C ASP A 616 21.44 -22.96 -42.62
N ASP A 617 21.92 -21.74 -42.87
CA ASP A 617 22.50 -20.79 -41.91
C ASP A 617 21.93 -20.89 -40.48
N ILE A 618 22.78 -21.27 -39.52
CA ILE A 618 22.50 -21.09 -38.09
C ILE A 618 22.46 -19.58 -37.82
N LYS A 619 21.26 -18.99 -37.96
CA LYS A 619 20.97 -17.61 -37.58
C LYS A 619 20.65 -17.57 -36.08
N ASP A 620 21.54 -16.93 -35.33
CA ASP A 620 21.42 -16.40 -33.95
C ASP A 620 20.54 -17.22 -32.97
N ASP A 621 21.19 -17.85 -31.98
CA ASP A 621 20.65 -18.80 -30.99
C ASP A 621 19.59 -18.22 -30.01
N LYS A 622 19.09 -17.02 -30.31
CA LYS A 622 18.11 -16.26 -29.53
C LYS A 622 16.77 -16.04 -30.23
N GLY A 623 16.50 -16.77 -31.31
CA GLY A 623 15.17 -16.77 -31.95
C GLY A 623 14.90 -15.62 -32.91
N GLY A 624 15.97 -14.93 -33.35
CA GLY A 624 15.90 -13.75 -34.20
C GLY A 624 15.68 -12.44 -33.43
N ASN A 625 15.72 -11.33 -34.16
CA ASN A 625 15.47 -10.01 -33.62
C ASN A 625 14.00 -9.63 -33.70
N ILE A 626 13.54 -8.94 -32.66
CA ILE A 626 12.23 -8.31 -32.62
C ILE A 626 12.38 -6.80 -32.49
N ARG A 627 11.52 -6.07 -33.18
CA ARG A 627 11.46 -4.60 -33.19
C ARG A 627 10.17 -4.14 -32.51
N ILE A 628 10.30 -3.40 -31.42
CA ILE A 628 9.18 -2.97 -30.56
C ILE A 628 9.03 -1.46 -30.61
N LEU A 629 7.85 -0.95 -30.97
CA LEU A 629 7.52 0.47 -30.81
C LEU A 629 7.37 0.82 -29.33
N LEU A 630 8.12 1.83 -28.87
CA LEU A 630 7.94 2.43 -27.55
C LEU A 630 6.83 3.50 -27.65
N SER A 631 5.57 3.07 -27.49
CA SER A 631 4.38 3.84 -27.91
C SER A 631 4.10 5.08 -27.07
N LYS A 632 4.60 5.11 -25.82
CA LYS A 632 4.47 6.27 -24.92
C LYS A 632 5.34 7.44 -25.31
N PHE A 633 6.33 7.23 -26.18
CA PHE A 633 7.25 8.28 -26.56
C PHE A 633 6.69 9.16 -27.68
N ASN A 634 6.76 10.47 -27.47
CA ASN A 634 6.08 11.48 -28.28
C ASN A 634 6.89 12.78 -28.44
N SER A 635 8.18 12.78 -28.13
CA SER A 635 9.08 13.94 -28.26
C SER A 635 10.39 13.57 -28.98
N GLU A 636 11.46 14.36 -28.84
CA GLU A 636 12.79 14.10 -29.41
C GLU A 636 13.62 13.30 -28.38
N PRO A 637 14.14 12.11 -28.69
CA PRO A 637 14.73 11.25 -27.66
C PRO A 637 16.10 11.77 -27.24
N VAL A 638 16.34 11.79 -25.92
CA VAL A 638 17.66 12.03 -25.31
C VAL A 638 18.21 10.69 -24.86
N ILE A 639 19.14 10.14 -25.64
CA ILE A 639 19.70 8.81 -25.46
C ILE A 639 21.08 8.93 -24.81
N THR A 640 21.32 8.14 -23.78
CA THR A 640 22.65 7.88 -23.24
C THR A 640 22.82 6.39 -22.98
N ALA A 641 24.01 5.94 -22.60
CA ALA A 641 24.25 4.54 -22.26
C ALA A 641 25.29 4.39 -21.16
N ASN A 642 25.22 3.27 -20.43
CA ASN A 642 26.23 2.87 -19.44
C ASN A 642 27.46 2.17 -20.07
N GLY A 643 27.70 2.39 -21.37
CA GLY A 643 28.81 1.85 -22.13
C GLY A 643 28.87 2.51 -23.50
N ASN A 644 29.87 2.15 -24.30
CA ASN A 644 30.05 2.73 -25.62
C ASN A 644 28.93 2.31 -26.58
N PHE A 645 28.61 3.17 -27.54
CA PHE A 645 27.63 2.88 -28.59
C PHE A 645 27.94 3.65 -29.87
N ASN A 646 27.44 3.14 -30.99
CA ASN A 646 27.60 3.78 -32.29
C ASN A 646 26.26 4.37 -32.75
N LEU A 647 26.31 5.56 -33.36
CA LEU A 647 25.21 6.01 -34.21
C LEU A 647 25.46 5.54 -35.63
N VAL A 648 24.51 4.81 -36.19
CA VAL A 648 24.56 4.23 -37.52
C VAL A 648 23.35 4.70 -38.31
N SER A 649 23.57 4.97 -39.60
CA SER A 649 22.49 5.28 -40.53
C SER A 649 22.84 4.74 -41.91
N ALA A 650 21.89 4.06 -42.56
CA ALA A 650 22.11 3.36 -43.83
C ALA A 650 23.42 2.54 -43.81
N GLN A 651 23.59 1.74 -42.74
CA GLN A 651 24.74 0.85 -42.51
C GLN A 651 26.10 1.57 -42.41
N LYS A 652 26.12 2.91 -42.35
CA LYS A 652 27.32 3.71 -42.15
C LYS A 652 27.33 4.28 -40.73
N THR A 653 28.44 4.09 -40.03
CA THR A 653 28.69 4.76 -38.74
C THR A 653 28.79 6.26 -38.94
N LEU A 654 27.91 7.02 -38.30
CA LEU A 654 27.91 8.48 -38.25
C LEU A 654 28.91 9.00 -37.21
N ALA A 655 28.88 8.41 -36.01
CA ALA A 655 29.78 8.74 -34.91
C ALA A 655 29.80 7.62 -33.86
N ASN A 656 30.89 7.57 -33.09
CA ASN A 656 31.04 6.69 -31.95
C ASN A 656 30.94 7.52 -30.67
N PHE A 657 30.24 6.99 -29.67
CA PHE A 657 30.00 7.65 -28.40
C PHE A 657 30.50 6.78 -27.26
N HIS A 658 30.99 7.45 -26.22
CA HIS A 658 31.44 6.81 -24.99
C HIS A 658 30.30 6.71 -23.97
N GLU A 659 30.56 5.96 -22.90
CA GLU A 659 29.68 5.92 -21.74
C GLU A 659 29.32 7.34 -21.26
N ASN A 660 28.03 7.53 -20.93
CA ASN A 660 27.43 8.79 -20.45
C ASN A 660 27.37 9.94 -21.47
N ASP A 661 27.85 9.78 -22.70
CA ASP A 661 27.57 10.75 -23.75
C ASP A 661 26.06 10.79 -24.02
N GLU A 662 25.54 11.99 -24.28
CA GLU A 662 24.12 12.20 -24.58
C GLU A 662 23.94 12.55 -26.05
N VAL A 663 22.96 11.93 -26.69
CA VAL A 663 22.57 12.19 -28.08
C VAL A 663 21.09 12.57 -28.11
N THR A 664 20.78 13.69 -28.75
CA THR A 664 19.42 14.10 -29.08
C THR A 664 19.21 14.02 -30.58
N ILE A 665 18.10 13.42 -31.01
CA ILE A 665 17.78 13.24 -32.43
C ILE A 665 16.46 13.94 -32.75
N LYS A 666 16.47 14.84 -33.71
CA LYS A 666 15.30 15.56 -34.21
C LYS A 666 15.05 15.18 -35.66
N TYR A 667 13.82 15.36 -36.14
CA TYR A 667 13.50 15.22 -37.55
C TYR A 667 12.90 16.51 -38.08
N VAL A 668 13.64 17.19 -38.96
CA VAL A 668 13.31 18.51 -39.49
C VAL A 668 13.43 18.47 -41.00
N SER A 669 12.34 18.81 -41.70
CA SER A 669 12.32 18.97 -43.17
C SER A 669 12.94 17.82 -43.97
N GLY A 670 12.67 16.57 -43.56
CA GLY A 670 13.18 15.39 -44.25
C GLY A 670 14.52 14.86 -43.74
N VAL A 671 15.14 15.54 -42.78
CA VAL A 671 16.49 15.25 -42.28
C VAL A 671 16.47 14.97 -40.78
N TYR A 672 17.15 13.91 -40.35
CA TYR A 672 17.46 13.66 -38.96
C TYR A 672 18.64 14.53 -38.54
N GLU A 673 18.40 15.46 -37.63
CA GLU A 673 19.43 16.31 -37.03
C GLU A 673 19.84 15.72 -35.69
N ILE A 674 21.13 15.49 -35.52
CA ILE A 674 21.70 14.85 -34.34
C ILE A 674 22.59 15.87 -33.63
N SER A 675 22.27 16.14 -32.37
CA SER A 675 23.12 16.91 -31.47
C SER A 675 23.62 16.01 -30.35
N SER A 676 24.87 16.20 -29.94
CA SER A 676 25.41 15.42 -28.82
C SER A 676 26.14 16.29 -27.82
N LYS A 677 26.12 15.84 -26.57
CA LYS A 677 26.83 16.44 -25.45
C LYS A 677 27.81 15.39 -24.92
N THR A 678 29.10 15.67 -25.11
CA THR A 678 30.20 14.78 -24.71
C THR A 678 31.11 15.49 -23.72
N ALA A 679 32.01 14.75 -23.05
CA ALA A 679 33.07 15.34 -22.23
C ALA A 679 33.97 16.32 -23.01
N SER A 680 34.11 16.12 -24.32
CA SER A 680 34.89 16.97 -25.23
C SER A 680 34.15 18.20 -25.76
N GLY A 681 32.91 18.44 -25.30
CA GLY A 681 32.05 19.55 -25.73
C GLY A 681 30.81 19.12 -26.53
N ILE A 682 30.09 20.11 -27.05
CA ILE A 682 28.90 19.90 -27.90
C ILE A 682 29.37 19.69 -29.34
N LEU A 683 29.09 18.52 -29.93
CA LEU A 683 29.21 18.32 -31.38
C LEU A 683 27.92 18.84 -32.02
N SER A 684 28.04 19.91 -32.81
CA SER A 684 26.87 20.72 -33.18
C SER A 684 26.22 20.38 -34.53
N LYS A 685 26.67 19.37 -35.29
CA LYS A 685 25.90 18.93 -36.47
C LYS A 685 26.35 17.59 -37.06
N LEU A 686 25.63 16.53 -36.73
CA LEU A 686 25.55 15.33 -37.56
C LEU A 686 24.15 15.30 -38.18
N THR A 687 24.05 14.93 -39.46
CA THR A 687 22.76 14.83 -40.14
C THR A 687 22.64 13.51 -40.89
N SER A 688 21.42 13.05 -41.07
CA SER A 688 21.10 11.89 -41.91
C SER A 688 19.77 12.08 -42.63
N THR A 689 19.64 11.54 -43.84
CA THR A 689 18.35 11.42 -44.55
C THR A 689 17.66 10.07 -44.30
N ASN A 690 18.35 9.12 -43.66
CA ASN A 690 17.84 7.79 -43.32
C ASN A 690 17.62 7.66 -41.80
N PRO A 691 16.76 6.72 -41.34
CA PRO A 691 16.58 6.45 -39.92
C PRO A 691 17.91 6.24 -39.18
N VAL A 692 17.99 6.78 -37.98
CA VAL A 692 19.20 6.75 -37.15
C VAL A 692 19.06 5.62 -36.13
N ARG A 693 20.11 4.81 -35.99
CA ARG A 693 20.18 3.67 -35.06
C ARG A 693 21.29 3.94 -34.04
N ALA A 694 20.96 3.88 -32.76
CA ALA A 694 21.93 3.80 -31.68
C ALA A 694 22.18 2.33 -31.38
N GLU A 695 23.35 1.83 -31.78
CA GLU A 695 23.76 0.43 -31.67
C GLU A 695 24.68 0.25 -30.47
N SER A 696 24.24 -0.57 -29.52
CA SER A 696 25.00 -0.89 -28.31
C SER A 696 26.29 -1.65 -28.64
N LEU A 697 27.40 -1.26 -28.02
CA LEU A 697 28.65 -2.03 -28.04
C LEU A 697 28.82 -2.80 -26.73
N ASN A 698 29.28 -4.05 -26.83
CA ASN A 698 29.53 -4.94 -25.67
C ASN A 698 28.33 -5.10 -24.72
N GLY A 699 27.09 -4.93 -25.23
CA GLY A 699 25.88 -5.07 -24.44
C GLY A 699 25.60 -3.88 -23.51
N ALA A 700 26.14 -2.70 -23.82
CA ALA A 700 25.73 -1.43 -23.20
C ALA A 700 24.20 -1.29 -23.15
N ILE A 701 23.71 -0.77 -22.03
CA ILE A 701 22.31 -0.50 -21.75
C ILE A 701 22.04 0.96 -22.05
N PHE A 702 21.07 1.21 -22.92
CA PHE A 702 20.60 2.55 -23.20
C PHE A 702 19.67 3.04 -22.10
N GLU A 703 19.79 4.31 -21.75
CA GLU A 703 18.81 5.08 -21.01
C GLU A 703 18.23 6.15 -21.93
N ILE A 704 16.89 6.25 -21.98
CA ILE A 704 16.22 7.38 -22.61
C ILE A 704 15.82 8.35 -21.49
N LYS A 705 16.58 9.43 -21.33
CA LYS A 705 16.47 10.33 -20.17
C LYS A 705 15.11 11.01 -20.04
N ASN A 706 14.46 11.27 -21.17
CA ASN A 706 13.14 11.88 -21.25
C ASN A 706 12.01 10.86 -21.53
N TYR A 707 12.23 9.58 -21.25
CA TYR A 707 11.19 8.55 -21.27
C TYR A 707 10.65 8.32 -19.85
N GLU A 708 9.40 8.71 -19.64
CA GLU A 708 8.73 8.61 -18.34
C GLU A 708 7.76 7.42 -18.34
N ASN A 709 8.20 6.31 -17.77
CA ASN A 709 7.45 5.06 -17.68
C ASN A 709 7.48 4.52 -16.26
N ARG A 710 6.82 5.25 -15.36
CA ARG A 710 6.77 4.97 -13.94
C ARG A 710 5.53 4.15 -13.60
N PRO A 711 5.64 3.09 -12.79
CA PRO A 711 4.47 2.37 -12.31
C PRO A 711 3.69 3.21 -11.28
N ASP A 712 2.36 3.25 -11.39
CA ASP A 712 1.49 4.04 -10.50
C ASP A 712 1.66 3.70 -9.01
N TRP A 713 1.99 2.44 -8.71
CA TRP A 713 2.20 1.96 -7.35
C TRP A 713 3.57 2.34 -6.76
N ASN A 714 4.53 2.78 -7.58
CA ASN A 714 5.83 3.29 -7.11
C ASN A 714 6.47 4.24 -8.14
N THR A 715 6.16 5.52 -7.99
CA THR A 715 6.66 6.58 -8.86
C THR A 715 8.17 6.85 -8.73
N LYS A 716 8.87 6.24 -7.75
CA LYS A 716 10.33 6.33 -7.67
C LYS A 716 11.03 5.46 -8.71
N LEU A 717 10.36 4.43 -9.23
CA LEU A 717 10.86 3.60 -10.31
C LEU A 717 10.59 4.27 -11.66
N ASN A 718 11.51 4.13 -12.60
CA ASN A 718 11.31 4.51 -14.00
C ASN A 718 11.84 3.41 -14.91
N ASP A 719 10.97 2.79 -15.72
CA ASP A 719 11.36 1.74 -16.66
C ASP A 719 11.79 2.39 -17.99
N ASN A 720 12.93 3.10 -17.98
CA ASN A 720 13.50 3.88 -19.09
C ASN A 720 14.84 3.33 -19.63
N LEU A 721 15.18 2.08 -19.28
CA LEU A 721 16.42 1.40 -19.67
C LEU A 721 16.14 0.29 -20.70
N PHE A 722 16.98 0.17 -21.73
CA PHE A 722 16.76 -0.74 -22.86
C PHE A 722 18.05 -1.42 -23.34
N ARG A 723 17.92 -2.68 -23.78
CA ARG A 723 19.00 -3.47 -24.40
C ARG A 723 18.96 -3.33 -25.93
N GLY A 724 20.02 -3.77 -26.59
CA GLY A 724 20.05 -3.93 -28.04
C GLY A 724 20.26 -2.60 -28.75
N THR A 725 19.41 -2.28 -29.71
CA THR A 725 19.49 -1.10 -30.56
C THR A 725 18.24 -0.25 -30.38
N LEU A 726 18.43 1.07 -30.36
CA LEU A 726 17.33 2.04 -30.45
C LEU A 726 17.34 2.65 -31.85
N GLU A 727 16.28 2.42 -32.63
CA GLU A 727 16.07 3.03 -33.93
C GLU A 727 15.08 4.19 -33.82
N ILE A 728 15.44 5.32 -34.44
CA ILE A 728 14.65 6.53 -34.53
C ILE A 728 14.23 6.66 -36.00
N ALA A 729 12.95 6.43 -36.26
CA ALA A 729 12.39 6.42 -37.61
C ALA A 729 11.17 7.33 -37.71
N TYR A 730 11.11 8.17 -38.73
CA TYR A 730 9.92 8.95 -39.06
C TYR A 730 8.92 8.08 -39.83
N TYR A 731 7.76 7.84 -39.23
CA TYR A 731 6.74 6.95 -39.78
C TYR A 731 5.33 7.43 -39.41
N ASN A 732 4.44 7.51 -40.41
CA ASN A 732 3.08 8.04 -40.31
C ASN A 732 3.02 9.43 -39.65
N GLY A 733 3.84 10.36 -40.14
CA GLY A 733 3.85 11.76 -39.70
C GLY A 733 4.44 12.00 -38.31
N LYS A 734 5.06 10.97 -37.69
CA LYS A 734 5.59 11.04 -36.33
C LYS A 734 6.99 10.45 -36.25
N LEU A 735 7.84 11.01 -35.40
CA LEU A 735 9.08 10.39 -34.99
C LEU A 735 8.75 9.20 -34.08
N ARG A 736 9.21 8.00 -34.45
CA ARG A 736 8.98 6.75 -33.73
C ARG A 736 10.29 6.26 -33.12
N LEU A 737 10.21 5.83 -31.87
CA LEU A 737 11.32 5.20 -31.16
C LEU A 737 11.07 3.70 -31.07
N ILE A 738 11.98 2.93 -31.63
CA ILE A 738 11.83 1.49 -31.83
C ILE A 738 12.99 0.80 -31.13
N ASN A 739 12.70 -0.12 -30.22
CA ASN A 739 13.71 -0.94 -29.58
C ASN A 739 13.85 -2.27 -30.35
N GLU A 740 15.00 -2.48 -30.98
CA GLU A 740 15.39 -3.72 -31.66
C GLU A 740 16.32 -4.53 -30.77
N LEU A 741 15.96 -5.78 -30.48
CA LEU A 741 16.73 -6.67 -29.63
C LEU A 741 16.44 -8.13 -29.96
N SER A 742 17.25 -9.04 -29.42
CA SER A 742 16.97 -10.48 -29.57
C SER A 742 15.63 -10.83 -28.92
N LEU A 743 14.93 -11.81 -29.48
CA LEU A 743 13.65 -12.25 -28.93
C LEU A 743 13.79 -12.67 -27.46
N GLU A 744 14.86 -13.35 -27.08
CA GLU A 744 15.07 -13.74 -25.68
C GLU A 744 15.34 -12.56 -24.73
N ASP A 745 15.98 -11.49 -25.20
CA ASP A 745 16.13 -10.27 -24.39
C ASP A 745 14.80 -9.51 -24.28
N TYR A 746 13.97 -9.54 -25.34
CA TYR A 746 12.61 -9.02 -25.27
C TYR A 746 11.76 -9.72 -24.22
N ILE A 747 11.81 -11.06 -24.15
CA ILE A 747 11.02 -11.84 -23.18
C ILE A 747 11.40 -11.51 -21.74
N LYS A 748 12.67 -11.18 -21.45
CA LYS A 748 13.10 -10.74 -20.11
C LYS A 748 12.45 -9.40 -19.70
N GLY A 749 12.13 -8.53 -20.66
CA GLY A 749 11.47 -7.25 -20.45
C GLY A 749 9.93 -7.29 -20.43
N ILE A 750 9.31 -8.48 -20.51
CA ILE A 750 7.85 -8.63 -20.49
C ILE A 750 7.27 -8.43 -19.08
N GLY A 751 6.42 -7.42 -18.95
CA GLY A 751 5.82 -6.95 -17.68
C GLY A 751 4.37 -7.37 -17.45
N GLU A 752 3.94 -8.49 -18.03
CA GLU A 752 2.57 -9.03 -17.98
C GLU A 752 2.24 -9.75 -16.66
N VAL A 753 3.27 -10.09 -15.88
CA VAL A 753 3.18 -10.76 -14.58
C VAL A 753 3.99 -10.02 -13.52
N SER A 754 3.66 -10.27 -12.25
CA SER A 754 4.43 -9.75 -11.12
C SER A 754 5.60 -10.67 -10.78
N ASN A 755 6.69 -10.11 -10.23
CA ASN A 755 7.84 -10.89 -9.75
C ASN A 755 7.48 -11.86 -8.60
N GLY A 756 6.35 -11.61 -7.91
CA GLY A 756 5.83 -12.46 -6.83
C GLY A 756 4.80 -13.50 -7.28
N ASP A 757 4.47 -13.58 -8.57
CA ASP A 757 3.55 -14.61 -9.06
C ASP A 757 4.15 -16.02 -8.94
N PRO A 758 3.32 -17.09 -8.86
CA PRO A 758 3.82 -18.47 -8.84
C PRO A 758 4.75 -18.77 -10.02
N SER A 759 5.86 -19.48 -9.78
CA SER A 759 6.90 -19.71 -10.80
C SER A 759 6.35 -20.36 -12.07
N GLU A 760 5.44 -21.33 -11.95
CA GLU A 760 4.85 -22.01 -13.12
C GLU A 760 3.89 -21.11 -13.92
N LYS A 761 3.22 -20.15 -13.25
CA LYS A 761 2.45 -19.09 -13.95
C LYS A 761 3.39 -18.17 -14.72
N ILE A 762 4.50 -17.74 -14.11
CA ILE A 762 5.49 -16.88 -14.79
C ILE A 762 6.03 -17.59 -16.03
N LYS A 763 6.48 -18.85 -15.91
CA LYS A 763 6.95 -19.67 -17.05
C LYS A 763 5.90 -19.80 -18.15
N THR A 764 4.65 -20.03 -17.76
CA THR A 764 3.51 -20.11 -18.69
C THR A 764 3.42 -18.84 -19.54
N ILE A 765 3.40 -17.66 -18.91
CA ILE A 765 3.30 -16.39 -19.63
C ILE A 765 4.55 -16.13 -20.49
N MET A 766 5.76 -16.47 -20.04
CA MET A 766 6.97 -16.30 -20.85
C MET A 766 6.92 -17.13 -22.15
N ILE A 767 6.45 -18.39 -22.08
CA ILE A 767 6.28 -19.25 -23.26
C ILE A 767 5.21 -18.69 -24.22
N LEU A 768 4.07 -18.25 -23.68
CA LEU A 768 2.99 -17.69 -24.50
C LEU A 768 3.39 -16.37 -25.14
N ALA A 769 4.10 -15.51 -24.41
CA ALA A 769 4.61 -14.25 -24.92
C ALA A 769 5.63 -14.46 -26.03
N ARG A 770 6.55 -15.42 -25.84
CA ARG A 770 7.53 -15.83 -26.86
C ARG A 770 6.86 -16.35 -28.12
N THR A 771 5.85 -17.19 -27.95
CA THR A 771 5.09 -17.74 -29.09
C THR A 771 4.37 -16.65 -29.86
N TYR A 772 3.71 -15.73 -29.14
CA TYR A 772 3.01 -14.59 -29.74
C TYR A 772 3.96 -13.70 -30.54
N ALA A 773 5.10 -13.34 -29.95
CA ALA A 773 6.14 -12.56 -30.59
C ALA A 773 6.69 -13.27 -31.84
N LYS A 774 7.07 -14.55 -31.72
CA LYS A 774 7.60 -15.34 -32.84
C LYS A 774 6.59 -15.49 -33.97
N PHE A 775 5.31 -15.66 -33.66
CA PHE A 775 4.24 -15.69 -34.66
C PHE A 775 4.21 -14.42 -35.51
N TYR A 776 4.38 -13.24 -34.90
CA TYR A 776 4.41 -11.96 -35.63
C TYR A 776 5.76 -11.57 -36.23
N ILE A 777 6.79 -12.38 -36.00
CA ILE A 777 8.08 -12.29 -36.69
C ILE A 777 8.06 -13.17 -37.94
N ASP A 778 7.62 -14.43 -37.79
CA ASP A 778 7.80 -15.45 -38.83
C ASP A 778 6.56 -15.72 -39.69
N VAL A 779 5.37 -15.61 -39.11
CA VAL A 779 4.14 -16.15 -39.72
C VAL A 779 3.27 -15.05 -40.28
N ALA A 780 3.10 -13.96 -39.54
CA ALA A 780 2.24 -12.85 -39.93
C ALA A 780 2.86 -11.52 -39.57
N LYS A 781 2.45 -10.44 -40.23
CA LYS A 781 2.76 -9.07 -39.80
C LYS A 781 1.56 -8.48 -39.10
N LYS A 782 1.75 -7.97 -37.89
CA LYS A 782 0.68 -7.31 -37.13
C LYS A 782 0.37 -5.92 -37.67
N PHE A 783 1.40 -5.19 -38.08
CA PHE A 783 1.33 -3.83 -38.60
C PHE A 783 1.96 -3.79 -39.99
N GLU A 784 1.13 -3.89 -41.03
CA GLU A 784 1.63 -3.90 -42.40
C GLU A 784 2.33 -2.58 -42.75
N GLY A 785 3.54 -2.67 -43.32
CA GLY A 785 4.36 -1.52 -43.69
C GLY A 785 5.00 -0.74 -42.52
N ALA A 786 4.80 -1.15 -41.27
CA ALA A 786 5.45 -0.50 -40.12
C ALA A 786 6.91 -0.94 -39.96
N PRO A 787 7.80 -0.06 -39.44
CA PRO A 787 9.20 -0.39 -39.17
C PRO A 787 9.39 -1.20 -37.87
N TYR A 788 8.34 -1.78 -37.29
CA TYR A 788 8.37 -2.55 -36.04
C TYR A 788 7.40 -3.74 -36.12
N ASN A 789 7.69 -4.80 -35.36
CA ASN A 789 6.86 -6.01 -35.31
C ASN A 789 5.70 -5.84 -34.33
N LEU A 790 5.98 -5.34 -33.13
CA LEU A 790 5.03 -5.19 -32.03
C LEU A 790 5.14 -3.81 -31.37
N ASP A 791 4.27 -3.54 -30.40
CA ASP A 791 4.16 -2.31 -29.61
C ASP A 791 4.24 -2.68 -28.11
N ASP A 792 4.74 -1.80 -27.25
CA ASP A 792 4.87 -1.99 -25.80
C ASP A 792 3.55 -1.83 -24.99
N ASN A 793 2.48 -1.43 -25.65
CA ASN A 793 1.16 -1.25 -25.07
C ASN A 793 0.38 -2.58 -24.99
N PRO A 794 -0.04 -3.03 -23.79
CA PRO A 794 -0.79 -4.28 -23.62
C PRO A 794 -2.17 -4.28 -24.30
N ASN A 795 -2.76 -3.11 -24.57
CA ASN A 795 -4.05 -3.04 -25.28
C ASN A 795 -3.90 -3.28 -26.78
N VAL A 796 -2.67 -3.24 -27.31
CA VAL A 796 -2.38 -3.39 -28.73
C VAL A 796 -1.62 -4.68 -28.98
N SER A 797 -0.53 -4.91 -28.23
CA SER A 797 0.32 -6.10 -28.34
C SER A 797 0.59 -6.69 -26.95
N GLN A 798 1.74 -6.41 -26.35
CA GLN A 798 2.16 -6.98 -25.06
C GLN A 798 2.80 -5.90 -24.21
N LYS A 799 2.67 -6.00 -22.90
CA LYS A 799 3.31 -5.07 -21.96
C LYS A 799 4.82 -5.29 -21.92
N TYR A 800 5.57 -4.47 -22.67
CA TYR A 800 7.02 -4.47 -22.68
C TYR A 800 7.56 -3.28 -21.87
N LEU A 801 8.50 -3.53 -20.96
CA LEU A 801 9.05 -2.52 -20.04
C LEU A 801 10.59 -2.42 -20.11
N GLY A 802 11.22 -3.20 -20.99
CA GLY A 802 12.68 -3.16 -21.19
C GLY A 802 13.52 -3.62 -19.99
N TYR A 803 14.78 -3.19 -19.97
CA TYR A 803 15.77 -3.59 -18.98
C TYR A 803 15.49 -3.01 -17.58
N GLY A 804 14.76 -1.89 -17.49
CA GLY A 804 14.33 -1.33 -16.21
C GLY A 804 13.54 -2.35 -15.39
N PHE A 805 12.63 -3.07 -16.04
CA PHE A 805 11.85 -4.15 -15.43
C PHE A 805 12.72 -5.35 -15.05
N GLU A 806 13.65 -5.77 -15.93
CA GLU A 806 14.56 -6.88 -15.66
C GLU A 806 15.28 -6.72 -14.32
N LYS A 807 15.81 -5.51 -14.04
CA LYS A 807 16.57 -5.21 -12.82
C LYS A 807 15.78 -5.46 -11.53
N ARG A 808 14.45 -5.32 -11.59
CA ARG A 808 13.56 -5.44 -10.41
C ARG A 808 12.66 -6.68 -10.46
N SER A 809 12.86 -7.58 -11.42
CA SER A 809 11.98 -8.74 -11.62
C SER A 809 12.77 -10.01 -11.96
N SER A 810 13.69 -10.38 -11.07
CA SER A 810 14.62 -11.50 -11.25
C SER A 810 13.94 -12.87 -11.44
N ASN A 811 12.76 -13.12 -10.86
CA ASN A 811 12.03 -14.36 -11.07
C ASN A 811 11.47 -14.44 -12.51
N THR A 812 11.01 -13.31 -13.06
CA THR A 812 10.57 -13.24 -14.46
C THR A 812 11.73 -13.46 -15.42
N VAL A 813 12.87 -12.82 -15.17
CA VAL A 813 14.10 -13.03 -15.95
C VAL A 813 14.55 -14.49 -15.89
N ARG A 814 14.54 -15.11 -14.70
CA ARG A 814 14.86 -16.53 -14.54
C ARG A 814 13.92 -17.41 -15.35
N ALA A 815 12.60 -17.19 -15.27
CA ALA A 815 11.62 -17.98 -16.00
C ALA A 815 11.75 -17.81 -17.52
N ALA A 816 12.08 -16.60 -18.00
CA ALA A 816 12.37 -16.35 -19.41
C ALA A 816 13.55 -17.22 -19.89
N VAL A 817 14.65 -17.24 -19.11
CA VAL A 817 15.85 -18.05 -19.40
C VAL A 817 15.56 -19.56 -19.30
N GLU A 818 14.84 -20.00 -18.27
CA GLU A 818 14.48 -21.42 -18.07
C GLU A 818 13.57 -21.96 -19.19
N THR A 819 12.83 -21.08 -19.86
CA THR A 819 11.92 -21.43 -20.96
C THR A 819 12.43 -21.00 -22.35
N GLN A 820 13.70 -20.60 -22.44
CA GLN A 820 14.29 -20.10 -23.68
C GLN A 820 14.08 -21.05 -24.86
N GLY A 821 13.60 -20.50 -25.97
CA GLY A 821 13.31 -21.23 -27.21
C GLY A 821 12.04 -22.10 -27.17
N ILE A 822 11.38 -22.24 -26.03
CA ILE A 822 10.14 -23.03 -25.93
C ILE A 822 8.95 -22.20 -26.43
N VAL A 823 8.28 -22.71 -27.45
CA VAL A 823 7.10 -22.11 -28.10
C VAL A 823 5.93 -23.10 -28.14
N VAL A 824 4.72 -22.59 -28.35
CA VAL A 824 3.49 -23.39 -28.52
C VAL A 824 3.20 -23.60 -30.00
N THR A 825 2.92 -24.84 -30.38
CA THR A 825 2.57 -25.23 -31.75
C THR A 825 1.29 -26.07 -31.79
N TYR A 826 0.55 -26.00 -32.88
CA TYR A 826 -0.54 -26.92 -33.20
C TYR A 826 -0.28 -27.50 -34.59
N ALA A 827 -0.27 -28.83 -34.70
CA ALA A 827 0.11 -29.54 -35.93
C ALA A 827 1.43 -28.99 -36.53
N ASP A 828 2.48 -28.90 -35.70
CA ASP A 828 3.82 -28.41 -36.04
C ASP A 828 3.93 -26.95 -36.49
N LYS A 829 2.86 -26.17 -36.41
CA LYS A 829 2.84 -24.75 -36.78
C LYS A 829 2.72 -23.85 -35.54
N LEU A 830 3.43 -22.72 -35.54
CA LEU A 830 3.27 -21.68 -34.52
C LEU A 830 1.82 -21.19 -34.47
N VAL A 831 1.32 -20.95 -33.26
CA VAL A 831 -0.06 -20.54 -33.02
C VAL A 831 -0.16 -19.19 -32.32
N LYS A 832 -1.30 -18.53 -32.51
CA LYS A 832 -1.66 -17.34 -31.71
C LYS A 832 -1.98 -17.76 -30.27
N THR A 833 -1.36 -17.09 -29.30
CA THR A 833 -1.47 -17.41 -27.86
C THR A 833 -2.08 -16.24 -27.05
N PRO A 834 -3.33 -15.82 -27.33
CA PRO A 834 -3.96 -14.74 -26.57
C PRO A 834 -4.15 -15.12 -25.10
N TYR A 835 -3.90 -14.19 -24.20
CA TYR A 835 -4.09 -14.36 -22.75
C TYR A 835 -4.66 -13.07 -22.16
N PHE A 836 -5.37 -13.18 -21.03
CA PHE A 836 -6.08 -12.07 -20.41
C PHE A 836 -6.10 -12.19 -18.88
N SER A 837 -6.57 -11.16 -18.18
CA SER A 837 -6.41 -11.06 -16.71
C SER A 837 -7.28 -12.06 -15.93
N SER A 838 -8.61 -12.02 -16.10
CA SER A 838 -9.53 -12.90 -15.35
C SER A 838 -10.76 -13.25 -16.17
N SER A 839 -11.24 -14.49 -16.00
CA SER A 839 -12.52 -14.95 -16.57
C SER A 839 -13.66 -14.78 -15.56
N ASP A 840 -14.90 -15.01 -16.01
CA ASP A 840 -16.12 -15.09 -15.21
C ASP A 840 -16.50 -16.54 -14.85
N GLY A 841 -15.52 -17.44 -14.77
CA GLY A 841 -15.71 -18.87 -14.52
C GLY A 841 -15.58 -19.77 -15.75
N ARG A 842 -15.40 -19.19 -16.94
CA ARG A 842 -15.03 -19.89 -18.18
C ARG A 842 -14.35 -18.96 -19.17
N THR A 843 -13.50 -19.51 -20.04
CA THR A 843 -12.95 -18.77 -21.19
C THR A 843 -13.98 -18.69 -22.33
N ARG A 844 -13.65 -17.95 -23.39
CA ARG A 844 -14.42 -17.82 -24.63
C ARG A 844 -13.65 -18.41 -25.79
N SER A 845 -14.36 -18.88 -26.80
CA SER A 845 -13.70 -19.34 -28.04
C SER A 845 -13.28 -18.14 -28.90
N ALA A 846 -12.21 -18.30 -29.69
CA ALA A 846 -11.81 -17.25 -30.63
C ALA A 846 -12.88 -17.00 -31.72
N LYS A 847 -13.66 -18.02 -32.08
CA LYS A 847 -14.81 -17.90 -32.98
C LYS A 847 -15.91 -17.01 -32.40
N GLU A 848 -16.21 -17.15 -31.11
CA GLU A 848 -17.24 -16.35 -30.42
C GLU A 848 -16.87 -14.86 -30.35
N ILE A 849 -15.60 -14.55 -30.07
CA ILE A 849 -15.17 -13.18 -29.81
C ILE A 849 -14.63 -12.45 -31.04
N TRP A 850 -13.93 -13.16 -31.94
CA TRP A 850 -13.27 -12.56 -33.10
C TRP A 850 -13.65 -13.21 -34.44
N GLY A 851 -14.54 -14.20 -34.44
CA GLY A 851 -14.97 -14.89 -35.66
C GLY A 851 -13.90 -15.81 -36.28
N TRP A 852 -12.79 -16.08 -35.58
CA TRP A 852 -11.71 -16.92 -36.12
C TRP A 852 -12.14 -18.39 -36.20
N THR A 853 -12.04 -18.98 -37.39
CA THR A 853 -12.47 -20.36 -37.67
C THR A 853 -11.30 -21.34 -37.81
N ASP A 854 -10.07 -20.84 -37.91
CA ASP A 854 -8.82 -21.57 -38.11
C ASP A 854 -8.03 -21.81 -36.82
N THR A 855 -8.69 -21.72 -35.66
CA THR A 855 -8.06 -21.81 -34.33
C THR A 855 -8.67 -22.93 -33.48
N PRO A 856 -8.52 -24.21 -33.87
CA PRO A 856 -9.11 -25.35 -33.15
C PRO A 856 -8.64 -25.44 -31.69
N TYR A 857 -7.48 -24.87 -31.38
CA TYR A 857 -6.90 -24.82 -30.04
C TYR A 857 -7.47 -23.70 -29.13
N LEU A 858 -8.24 -22.74 -29.64
CA LEU A 858 -8.85 -21.64 -28.86
C LEU A 858 -10.34 -21.87 -28.59
N GLN A 859 -10.64 -22.92 -27.82
CA GLN A 859 -12.00 -23.25 -27.39
C GLN A 859 -12.32 -22.72 -25.99
N SER A 860 -13.61 -22.54 -25.72
CA SER A 860 -14.10 -22.24 -24.36
C SER A 860 -13.81 -23.42 -23.43
N VAL A 861 -13.15 -23.15 -22.30
CA VAL A 861 -12.91 -24.13 -21.23
C VAL A 861 -13.43 -23.59 -19.89
N SER A 862 -13.75 -24.49 -18.96
CA SER A 862 -14.12 -24.08 -17.60
C SER A 862 -12.93 -23.44 -16.88
N ASP A 863 -13.19 -22.45 -16.03
CA ASP A 863 -12.15 -21.81 -15.21
C ASP A 863 -12.66 -21.66 -13.76
N PRO A 864 -12.69 -22.77 -13.00
CA PRO A 864 -13.30 -22.78 -11.67
C PRO A 864 -12.57 -21.86 -10.67
N TYR A 865 -11.29 -21.57 -10.91
CA TYR A 865 -10.48 -20.69 -10.06
C TYR A 865 -10.92 -19.22 -10.15
N CYS A 866 -11.72 -18.85 -11.16
CA CYS A 866 -12.20 -17.49 -11.37
C CYS A 866 -13.73 -17.38 -11.37
N LYS A 867 -14.45 -18.38 -10.84
CA LYS A 867 -15.92 -18.43 -10.84
C LYS A 867 -16.61 -17.23 -10.20
N ASN A 868 -15.98 -16.60 -9.21
CA ASN A 868 -16.50 -15.43 -8.50
C ASN A 868 -15.81 -14.12 -8.93
N SER A 869 -15.02 -14.15 -10.00
CA SER A 869 -14.30 -12.99 -10.52
C SER A 869 -15.10 -12.35 -11.66
N ALA A 870 -15.00 -11.03 -11.80
CA ALA A 870 -15.47 -10.37 -13.02
C ALA A 870 -14.51 -10.69 -14.18
N GLN A 871 -15.04 -10.82 -15.39
CA GLN A 871 -14.21 -10.92 -16.58
C GLN A 871 -13.43 -9.62 -16.79
N PHE A 872 -12.11 -9.72 -16.94
CA PHE A 872 -11.23 -8.59 -17.22
C PHE A 872 -10.29 -8.95 -18.38
N GLY A 873 -10.58 -8.36 -19.55
CA GLY A 873 -9.95 -8.66 -20.83
C GLY A 873 -10.90 -9.41 -21.80
N HIS A 874 -10.36 -9.82 -22.95
CA HIS A 874 -11.15 -10.35 -24.07
C HIS A 874 -11.74 -11.75 -23.86
N GLY A 875 -11.29 -12.50 -22.84
CA GLY A 875 -11.87 -13.79 -22.47
C GLY A 875 -11.34 -15.01 -23.23
N VAL A 876 -10.53 -14.84 -24.28
CA VAL A 876 -10.04 -15.91 -25.17
C VAL A 876 -8.66 -16.42 -24.74
N GLY A 877 -8.46 -17.74 -24.76
CA GLY A 877 -7.18 -18.38 -24.43
C GLY A 877 -6.95 -18.46 -22.92
N LEU A 878 -5.75 -18.12 -22.45
CA LEU A 878 -5.37 -18.30 -21.05
C LEU A 878 -5.90 -17.19 -20.14
N SER A 879 -6.57 -17.57 -19.04
CA SER A 879 -6.92 -16.66 -17.95
C SER A 879 -5.77 -16.55 -16.94
N GLY A 880 -5.35 -15.32 -16.61
CA GLY A 880 -4.28 -15.06 -15.64
C GLY A 880 -4.64 -15.50 -14.22
N CYS A 881 -5.88 -15.29 -13.79
CA CYS A 881 -6.41 -15.81 -12.53
C CYS A 881 -6.47 -17.36 -12.54
N GLY A 882 -6.90 -17.97 -13.65
CA GLY A 882 -6.94 -19.42 -13.79
C GLY A 882 -5.55 -20.05 -13.74
N ALA A 883 -4.58 -19.44 -14.43
CA ALA A 883 -3.17 -19.83 -14.39
C ALA A 883 -2.57 -19.73 -12.98
N THR A 884 -2.91 -18.68 -12.22
CA THR A 884 -2.52 -18.59 -10.79
C THR A 884 -3.08 -19.78 -10.00
N GLY A 885 -4.38 -20.06 -10.12
CA GLY A 885 -5.04 -21.13 -9.37
C GLY A 885 -4.46 -22.51 -9.68
N MET A 886 -4.21 -22.80 -10.96
CA MET A 886 -3.59 -24.06 -11.37
C MET A 886 -2.13 -24.18 -10.90
N ALA A 887 -1.34 -23.11 -10.99
CA ALA A 887 0.04 -23.11 -10.54
C ALA A 887 0.14 -23.33 -9.01
N VAL A 888 -0.75 -22.70 -8.23
CA VAL A 888 -0.85 -22.93 -6.78
C VAL A 888 -1.29 -24.38 -6.48
N ALA A 889 -2.11 -24.98 -7.34
CA ALA A 889 -2.48 -26.39 -7.26
C ALA A 889 -1.38 -27.36 -7.75
N GLY A 890 -0.16 -26.88 -7.99
CA GLY A 890 1.00 -27.70 -8.35
C GLY A 890 1.10 -28.06 -9.83
N LYS A 891 0.30 -27.44 -10.71
CA LYS A 891 0.38 -27.68 -12.15
C LYS A 891 1.61 -27.01 -12.77
N THR A 892 2.25 -27.74 -13.67
CA THR A 892 3.38 -27.25 -14.46
C THR A 892 2.92 -26.30 -15.56
N ALA A 893 3.83 -25.48 -16.09
CA ALA A 893 3.53 -24.58 -17.20
C ALA A 893 2.97 -25.32 -18.44
N GLU A 894 3.48 -26.51 -18.73
CA GLU A 894 2.97 -27.34 -19.83
C GLU A 894 1.52 -27.78 -19.60
N GLU A 895 1.17 -28.25 -18.40
CA GLU A 895 -0.20 -28.64 -18.06
C GLU A 895 -1.16 -27.45 -18.14
N ILE A 896 -0.74 -26.28 -17.67
CA ILE A 896 -1.54 -25.06 -17.72
C ILE A 896 -1.78 -24.64 -19.18
N ILE A 897 -0.75 -24.63 -20.02
CA ILE A 897 -0.87 -24.27 -21.44
C ILE A 897 -1.79 -25.26 -22.16
N LYS A 898 -1.58 -26.57 -21.99
CA LYS A 898 -2.43 -27.58 -22.64
C LYS A 898 -3.88 -27.56 -22.17
N TYR A 899 -4.14 -27.06 -20.96
CA TYR A 899 -5.50 -26.87 -20.47
C TYR A 899 -6.23 -25.72 -21.19
N PHE A 900 -5.57 -24.58 -21.36
CA PHE A 900 -6.19 -23.40 -21.98
C PHE A 900 -6.12 -23.41 -23.51
N TYR A 901 -5.16 -24.12 -24.10
CA TYR A 901 -4.99 -24.25 -25.55
C TYR A 901 -5.07 -25.72 -25.95
N GLN A 902 -6.18 -26.13 -26.56
CA GLN A 902 -6.51 -27.54 -26.76
C GLN A 902 -5.71 -28.16 -27.91
N GLY A 903 -5.13 -29.35 -27.69
CA GLY A 903 -4.38 -30.10 -28.70
C GLY A 903 -3.04 -29.50 -29.11
N VAL A 904 -2.51 -28.54 -28.35
CA VAL A 904 -1.19 -27.94 -28.62
C VAL A 904 -0.04 -28.77 -28.06
N GLU A 905 1.14 -28.53 -28.62
CA GLU A 905 2.43 -29.05 -28.17
C GLU A 905 3.38 -27.92 -27.82
N LEU A 906 4.32 -28.18 -26.90
CA LEU A 906 5.42 -27.28 -26.60
C LEU A 906 6.68 -27.80 -27.30
N LYS A 907 7.36 -26.94 -28.06
CA LYS A 907 8.58 -27.30 -28.78
C LYS A 907 9.68 -26.29 -28.52
N LYS A 908 10.92 -26.77 -28.40
CA LYS A 908 12.09 -25.89 -28.43
C LYS A 908 12.46 -25.63 -29.89
N MET A 909 12.19 -24.43 -30.38
CA MET A 909 12.33 -24.04 -31.78
C MET A 909 13.75 -23.59 -32.14
N TYR A 910 14.49 -23.05 -31.18
CA TYR A 910 15.88 -22.62 -31.30
C TYR A 910 16.63 -22.86 -29.98
#